data_AF-A0A3Q0KLU9-F1
#
_entry.id   AF-A0A3Q0KLU9-F1
#
_cell.length_a   1.000
_cell.length_b   1.000
_cell.length_c   1.000
_cell.angle_alpha   90.00
_cell.angle_beta   90.00
_cell.angle_gamma   90.00
#
_symmetry.space_group_name_H-M   'P 1'
#
loop_
_entity.id
_entity.type
_entity.pdbx_description
1 polymer ?
#
loop_
_entity_poly.entity_id
_entity_poly.type
_entity_poly.pdbx_seq_one_letter_code
_entity_poly.pdbx_strand_id
1 'polypeptide(L)'
;MSSQTDNVTPYDRDEVSSNPAQNNNETLTTNSTIRNTIKQIKCNISNYLFTSRTESNQMKLNSNMHINDTTNKSSSKLSNQNDSEFLNTGFTLIGYTFLLQIILHIMTFLLNSLSYRYLDTASLGLVNVRLGLFYSTLIFTSREAFRRACLSRGGQVVNCNDDNNNNNRKSTESLSNAKVTTIVDPINEDFVDVSQLIKSCKQEINQDCHTSVQCSLQYNEQLYGILNLAWLVLPIGFIIVILLSFVWIFILPSPSNLIQESNSELNLTSSIIEQRYILSIMIYALSGLFELATEPLWLICQLSHEVRARIFIEAFANTARSIGIMFAIFTVPSQYAIYSLSIPQLLHGSTLFISYLLYFQYGIPRSTSNNELKLKGITGIASLKDILPSYFRYSIDRQGLQLVKNFFGQCILKQLLTEGERYLISAFHLISFTDQGIYDLVNNLGSLAARLLFLPLEESCHFMFSQCIQRDISPNKQDKKLLLDTFCMLKTALRISSLIAWIGVTFAQANSRLLLMIYAGHRLADNYVAVNLLQLYSAYVLLLAWNGSTEALLNSAMSTDEVLRHNQRLIIFSIIFLGANWFFVPVFNVYGFVLANCINMITRILYSVYYINKFLAKIDEPTNIEKQNNMDDDNDSSCSSSISSSKSSTFGVLSNCEIGKFSNISLLSLMFPSYSEMCILSISLICTFVSQHFLCCSFGILWMILHGTITFGFLFITLTIIYYEEVDIFQLIQNRLPFLSRNKKSQ
;
A
#
# COMPACT_ATOMS: atom_id res chain seq x y z
N MET A 1 59.11 60.87 -9.61
CA MET A 1 59.81 62.03 -9.03
C MET A 1 59.29 62.16 -7.61
N SER A 2 60.00 61.60 -6.61
CA SER A 2 60.81 62.39 -5.65
C SER A 2 60.00 63.54 -5.06
N SER A 3 59.75 63.70 -3.77
CA SER A 3 60.53 63.34 -2.58
C SER A 3 59.77 63.96 -1.41
N GLN A 4 59.61 63.26 -0.29
CA GLN A 4 59.75 63.89 1.03
C GLN A 4 59.86 62.79 2.08
N THR A 5 61.06 62.74 2.64
CA THR A 5 61.44 62.09 3.88
C THR A 5 60.79 62.83 5.06
N ASP A 6 60.48 62.12 6.14
CA ASP A 6 61.11 62.38 7.45
C ASP A 6 60.43 61.61 8.60
N ASN A 7 61.31 61.02 9.40
CA ASN A 7 61.22 60.83 10.85
C ASN A 7 60.29 59.76 11.45
N VAL A 8 60.92 58.58 11.52
CA VAL A 8 60.99 57.62 12.62
C VAL A 8 60.76 58.23 14.03
N THR A 9 59.78 57.67 14.75
CA THR A 9 59.88 57.40 16.20
C THR A 9 59.19 56.06 16.51
N PRO A 10 59.88 55.08 17.10
CA PRO A 10 59.32 53.78 17.49
C PRO A 10 58.97 53.79 18.97
N TYR A 11 57.74 53.48 19.36
CA TYR A 11 57.44 53.07 20.74
C TYR A 11 56.24 52.11 20.79
N ASP A 12 56.55 50.97 21.43
CA ASP A 12 55.74 49.95 22.10
C ASP A 12 54.66 49.14 21.37
N ARG A 13 54.91 47.82 21.41
CA ARG A 13 54.02 46.70 21.09
C ARG A 13 53.04 46.51 22.25
N ASP A 14 51.76 46.69 21.98
CA ASP A 14 50.70 46.04 22.76
C ASP A 14 50.08 44.93 21.92
N GLU A 15 50.60 43.71 22.10
CA GLU A 15 49.99 42.47 21.61
C GLU A 15 48.72 42.18 22.41
N VAL A 16 47.57 42.69 21.94
CA VAL A 16 46.27 42.25 22.44
C VAL A 16 45.83 41.01 21.64
N SER A 17 46.18 39.83 22.15
CA SER A 17 45.68 38.55 21.65
C SER A 17 44.21 38.38 22.04
N SER A 18 43.28 38.71 21.14
CA SER A 18 41.85 38.41 21.31
C SER A 18 41.58 36.94 20.94
N ASN A 19 41.44 36.09 21.96
CA ASN A 19 41.09 34.67 21.81
C ASN A 19 39.64 34.48 21.29
N PRO A 20 39.41 33.79 20.16
CA PRO A 20 38.08 33.50 19.63
C PRO A 20 37.50 32.26 20.33
N ALA A 21 37.08 32.40 21.59
CA ALA A 21 36.49 31.30 22.36
C ALA A 21 35.02 31.53 22.78
N GLN A 22 34.43 32.70 22.52
CA GLN A 22 33.11 33.02 23.08
C GLN A 22 31.90 32.67 22.21
N ASN A 23 32.03 32.38 20.90
CA ASN A 23 30.85 32.12 20.05
C ASN A 23 30.41 30.64 19.95
N ASN A 24 31.12 29.69 20.55
CA ASN A 24 30.73 28.27 20.48
C ASN A 24 29.89 27.78 21.67
N ASN A 25 29.71 28.59 22.72
CA ASN A 25 28.98 28.15 23.92
C ASN A 25 27.46 28.28 23.80
N GLU A 26 26.93 29.17 22.96
CA GLU A 26 25.47 29.30 22.80
C GLU A 26 24.86 28.17 21.94
N THR A 27 25.60 27.65 20.97
CA THR A 27 25.17 26.49 20.15
C THR A 27 25.32 25.16 20.87
N LEU A 28 26.28 25.04 21.80
CA LEU A 28 26.42 23.83 22.61
C LEU A 28 25.36 23.74 23.72
N THR A 29 25.03 24.87 24.34
CA THR A 29 24.01 24.90 25.41
C THR A 29 22.65 24.55 24.86
N THR A 30 22.21 25.14 23.74
CA THR A 30 20.92 24.80 23.10
C THR A 30 20.77 23.32 22.75
N ASN A 31 21.83 22.70 22.21
CA ASN A 31 21.81 21.26 21.92
C ASN A 31 21.75 20.38 23.17
N SER A 32 22.38 20.80 24.28
CA SER A 32 22.32 20.09 25.55
C SER A 32 20.92 20.20 26.20
N THR A 33 20.29 21.39 26.10
CA THR A 33 18.96 21.63 26.63
C THR A 33 17.94 20.76 25.91
N ILE A 34 17.94 20.74 24.58
CA ILE A 34 17.03 19.88 23.77
C ILE A 34 17.22 18.41 24.13
N ARG A 35 18.47 17.94 24.29
CA ARG A 35 18.76 16.55 24.67
C ARG A 35 18.23 16.21 26.07
N ASN A 36 18.36 17.13 27.02
CA ASN A 36 17.86 16.96 28.37
C ASN A 36 16.32 16.98 28.42
N THR A 37 15.66 17.85 27.66
CA THR A 37 14.20 17.88 27.55
C THR A 37 13.66 16.58 26.95
N ILE A 38 14.30 16.04 25.91
CA ILE A 38 13.92 14.74 25.31
C ILE A 38 14.12 13.59 26.32
N LYS A 39 15.23 13.58 27.08
CA LYS A 39 15.45 12.59 28.15
C LYS A 39 14.40 12.70 29.25
N GLN A 40 14.01 13.91 29.64
CA GLN A 40 13.03 14.16 30.69
C GLN A 40 11.62 13.75 30.24
N ILE A 41 11.26 14.01 28.98
CA ILE A 41 10.00 13.54 28.37
C ILE A 41 9.99 12.00 28.32
N LYS A 42 11.09 11.35 27.91
CA LYS A 42 11.21 9.89 27.96
C LYS A 42 11.05 9.34 29.39
N CYS A 43 11.65 10.00 30.38
CA CYS A 43 11.56 9.59 31.78
C CYS A 43 10.12 9.77 32.33
N ASN A 44 9.45 10.88 32.03
CA ASN A 44 8.07 11.12 32.44
C ASN A 44 7.09 10.13 31.78
N ILE A 45 7.28 9.80 30.51
CA ILE A 45 6.48 8.77 29.82
C ILE A 45 6.74 7.39 30.45
N SER A 46 7.99 7.07 30.78
CA SER A 46 8.35 5.82 31.44
C SER A 46 7.74 5.71 32.84
N ASN A 47 7.78 6.78 33.65
CA ASN A 47 7.20 6.80 34.98
C ASN A 47 5.67 6.74 34.94
N TYR A 48 5.03 7.42 33.98
CA TYR A 48 3.57 7.36 33.81
C TYR A 48 3.12 5.97 33.39
N LEU A 49 3.86 5.30 32.48
CA LEU A 49 3.61 3.90 32.12
C LEU A 49 3.80 2.95 33.32
N PHE A 50 4.74 3.25 34.21
CA PHE A 50 4.96 2.47 35.43
C PHE A 50 3.80 2.63 36.43
N THR A 51 3.32 3.85 36.67
CA THR A 51 2.23 4.10 37.63
C THR A 51 0.88 3.56 37.13
N SER A 52 0.57 3.69 35.84
CA SER A 52 -0.67 3.10 35.30
C SER A 52 -0.68 1.57 35.38
N ARG A 53 0.49 0.93 35.28
CA ARG A 53 0.61 -0.54 35.39
C ARG A 53 0.44 -1.03 36.83
N THR A 54 0.83 -0.24 37.84
CA THR A 54 0.57 -0.58 39.24
C THR A 54 -0.92 -0.54 39.59
N GLU A 55 -1.68 0.42 39.06
CA GLU A 55 -3.13 0.49 39.31
C GLU A 55 -3.88 -0.67 38.65
N SER A 56 -3.52 -1.06 37.42
CA SER A 56 -4.13 -2.21 36.76
C SER A 56 -3.80 -3.55 37.43
N ASN A 57 -2.63 -3.65 38.07
CA ASN A 57 -2.23 -4.89 38.75
C ASN A 57 -2.90 -5.05 40.12
N GLN A 58 -3.28 -3.97 40.82
CA GLN A 58 -4.06 -4.09 42.05
C GLN A 58 -5.48 -4.62 41.80
N MET A 59 -6.12 -4.26 40.68
CA MET A 59 -7.44 -4.83 40.35
C MET A 59 -7.41 -6.32 39.96
N LYS A 60 -6.27 -6.84 39.47
CA LYS A 60 -6.11 -8.26 39.14
C LYS A 60 -5.54 -9.13 40.27
N LEU A 61 -5.07 -8.54 41.36
CA LEU A 61 -4.44 -9.30 42.44
C LEU A 61 -5.45 -10.06 43.32
N ASN A 62 -6.75 -9.74 43.26
CA ASN A 62 -7.73 -10.33 44.17
C ASN A 62 -8.38 -11.65 43.72
N SER A 63 -8.03 -12.23 42.56
CA SER A 63 -8.70 -13.45 42.10
C SER A 63 -7.85 -14.73 42.03
N ASN A 64 -6.51 -14.68 42.11
CA ASN A 64 -5.70 -15.90 41.95
C ASN A 64 -4.63 -16.04 43.04
N MET A 65 -5.08 -16.40 44.25
CA MET A 65 -4.22 -16.83 45.35
C MET A 65 -4.25 -18.37 45.42
N HIS A 66 -3.34 -19.06 44.72
CA HIS A 66 -2.69 -20.29 45.17
C HIS A 66 -1.76 -20.86 44.07
N ILE A 67 -0.49 -21.05 44.44
CA ILE A 67 0.45 -22.08 43.97
C ILE A 67 1.23 -21.80 42.66
N ASN A 68 2.55 -21.61 42.88
CA ASN A 68 3.72 -21.91 42.04
C ASN A 68 3.81 -21.32 40.63
N ASP A 69 4.50 -20.16 40.50
CA ASP A 69 5.16 -19.79 39.25
C ASP A 69 6.26 -18.73 39.48
N THR A 70 7.48 -19.17 39.84
CA THR A 70 8.68 -18.30 39.86
C THR A 70 9.57 -18.45 38.63
N THR A 71 9.32 -19.42 37.74
CA THR A 71 10.12 -19.64 36.53
C THR A 71 9.54 -19.00 35.25
N ASN A 72 8.25 -18.63 35.22
CA ASN A 72 7.63 -18.01 34.03
C ASN A 72 7.72 -16.48 33.93
N LYS A 73 8.28 -15.80 34.95
CA LYS A 73 8.38 -14.32 34.97
C LYS A 73 9.49 -13.73 34.10
N SER A 74 10.57 -14.47 33.83
CA SER A 74 11.65 -14.01 32.94
C SER A 74 11.28 -14.23 31.46
N SER A 75 10.71 -15.38 31.12
CA SER A 75 10.29 -15.74 29.77
C SER A 75 9.22 -14.79 29.22
N SER A 76 8.24 -14.43 30.05
CA SER A 76 7.19 -13.46 29.67
C SER A 76 7.69 -12.02 29.55
N LYS A 77 8.78 -11.65 30.24
CA LYS A 77 9.41 -10.33 30.05
C LYS A 77 10.13 -10.23 28.71
N LEU A 78 10.85 -11.28 28.32
CA LEU A 78 11.60 -11.28 27.06
C LEU A 78 10.68 -11.38 25.83
N SER A 79 9.62 -12.19 25.88
CA SER A 79 8.64 -12.28 24.78
C SER A 79 7.90 -10.96 24.59
N ASN A 80 7.40 -10.35 25.67
CA ASN A 80 6.72 -9.06 25.59
C ASN A 80 7.63 -7.94 25.08
N GLN A 81 8.93 -8.00 25.39
CA GLN A 81 9.88 -7.01 24.88
C GLN A 81 10.09 -7.17 23.36
N ASN A 82 10.28 -8.39 22.87
CA ASN A 82 10.40 -8.67 21.43
C ASN A 82 9.13 -8.29 20.66
N ASP A 83 7.94 -8.62 21.19
CA ASP A 83 6.67 -8.27 20.57
C ASP A 83 6.47 -6.75 20.52
N SER A 84 6.80 -6.04 21.61
CA SER A 84 6.72 -4.57 21.66
C SER A 84 7.70 -3.89 20.71
N GLU A 85 8.90 -4.45 20.52
CA GLU A 85 9.90 -3.94 19.59
C GLU A 85 9.51 -4.24 18.14
N PHE A 86 8.92 -5.41 17.88
CA PHE A 86 8.35 -5.79 16.59
C PHE A 86 7.19 -4.86 16.19
N LEU A 87 6.26 -4.61 17.10
CA LEU A 87 5.13 -3.69 16.89
C LEU A 87 5.62 -2.26 16.66
N ASN A 88 6.54 -1.75 17.48
CA ASN A 88 7.10 -0.40 17.28
C ASN A 88 7.87 -0.29 15.94
N THR A 89 8.61 -1.33 15.55
CA THR A 89 9.32 -1.37 14.27
C THR A 89 8.33 -1.42 13.10
N GLY A 90 7.28 -2.23 13.22
CA GLY A 90 6.18 -2.30 12.25
C GLY A 90 5.46 -0.97 12.08
N PHE A 91 5.11 -0.28 13.18
CA PHE A 91 4.45 1.03 13.14
C PHE A 91 5.35 2.12 12.54
N THR A 92 6.63 2.16 12.91
CA THR A 92 7.57 3.11 12.28
C THR A 92 7.70 2.84 10.79
N LEU A 93 7.74 1.56 10.38
CA LEU A 93 7.78 1.16 8.98
C LEU A 93 6.52 1.63 8.22
N ILE A 94 5.32 1.41 8.77
CA ILE A 94 4.05 1.87 8.20
C ILE A 94 4.06 3.40 8.00
N GLY A 95 4.55 4.14 9.00
CA GLY A 95 4.69 5.59 8.91
C GLY A 95 5.65 6.04 7.80
N TYR A 96 6.82 5.41 7.69
CA TYR A 96 7.78 5.70 6.62
C TYR A 96 7.26 5.33 5.24
N THR A 97 6.61 4.16 5.10
CA THR A 97 6.02 3.75 3.82
C THR A 97 4.94 4.72 3.38
N PHE A 98 4.08 5.16 4.31
CA PHE A 98 3.02 6.10 4.03
C PHE A 98 3.55 7.46 3.57
N LEU A 99 4.51 8.03 4.33
CA LEU A 99 5.12 9.31 3.97
C LEU A 99 5.81 9.24 2.61
N LEU A 100 6.55 8.16 2.36
CA LEU A 100 7.24 7.97 1.10
C LEU A 100 6.26 7.81 -0.08
N GLN A 101 5.18 7.06 0.10
CA GLN A 101 4.14 6.92 -0.92
C GLN A 101 3.55 8.27 -1.30
N ILE A 102 3.26 9.13 -0.33
CA ILE A 102 2.79 10.51 -0.58
C ILE A 102 3.80 11.29 -1.43
N ILE A 103 5.08 11.25 -1.06
CA ILE A 103 6.14 11.94 -1.80
C ILE A 103 6.23 11.44 -3.24
N LEU A 104 6.23 10.11 -3.44
CA LEU A 104 6.28 9.50 -4.77
C LEU A 104 5.04 9.83 -5.61
N HIS A 105 3.87 9.92 -5.00
CA HIS A 105 2.64 10.33 -5.69
C HIS A 105 2.68 11.79 -6.12
N ILE A 106 3.13 12.71 -5.25
CA ILE A 106 3.33 14.12 -5.60
C ILE A 106 4.34 14.25 -6.74
N MET A 107 5.46 13.53 -6.64
CA MET A 107 6.49 13.51 -7.68
C MET A 107 5.92 13.02 -9.02
N THR A 108 5.17 11.91 -9.02
CA THR A 108 4.55 11.35 -10.23
C THR A 108 3.53 12.33 -10.82
N PHE A 109 2.71 12.97 -9.99
CA PHE A 109 1.75 13.99 -10.42
C PHE A 109 2.44 15.17 -11.11
N LEU A 110 3.51 15.71 -10.52
CA LEU A 110 4.25 16.84 -11.10
C LEU A 110 4.97 16.45 -12.40
N LEU A 111 5.56 15.26 -12.46
CA LEU A 111 6.21 14.76 -13.68
C LEU A 111 5.22 14.56 -14.80
N ASN A 112 4.05 13.99 -14.50
CA ASN A 112 2.98 13.83 -15.46
C ASN A 112 2.49 15.20 -15.95
N SER A 113 2.24 16.15 -15.05
CA SER A 113 1.89 17.54 -15.39
C SER A 113 2.89 18.16 -16.38
N LEU A 114 4.19 18.07 -16.09
CA LEU A 114 5.25 18.59 -16.94
C LEU A 114 5.31 17.85 -18.28
N SER A 115 5.16 16.53 -18.27
CA SER A 115 5.12 15.71 -19.49
C SER A 115 3.97 16.15 -20.40
N TYR A 116 2.76 16.33 -19.88
CA TYR A 116 1.60 16.76 -20.69
C TYR A 116 1.70 18.21 -21.20
N ARG A 117 2.47 19.07 -20.52
CA ARG A 117 2.73 20.46 -20.95
C ARG A 117 3.75 20.55 -22.08
N TYR A 118 4.81 19.74 -22.05
CA TYR A 118 5.96 19.89 -22.96
C TYR A 118 6.07 18.81 -24.04
N LEU A 119 5.50 17.62 -23.83
CA LEU A 119 5.56 16.53 -24.81
C LEU A 119 4.29 16.47 -25.65
N ASP A 120 4.39 15.91 -26.85
CA ASP A 120 3.24 15.71 -27.72
C ASP A 120 2.24 14.67 -27.16
N THR A 121 0.94 14.95 -27.28
CA THR A 121 -0.13 14.11 -26.71
C THR A 121 -0.17 12.73 -27.37
N ALA A 122 0.06 12.64 -28.69
CA ALA A 122 0.09 11.34 -29.37
C ALA A 122 1.31 10.52 -28.96
N SER A 123 2.46 11.18 -28.76
CA SER A 123 3.65 10.52 -28.20
C SER A 123 3.40 9.99 -26.78
N LEU A 124 2.68 10.75 -25.94
CA LEU A 124 2.31 10.32 -24.60
C LEU A 124 1.33 9.14 -24.61
N GLY A 125 0.32 9.17 -25.50
CA GLY A 125 -0.57 8.03 -25.70
C GLY A 125 0.20 6.78 -26.12
N LEU A 126 1.10 6.91 -27.10
CA LEU A 126 1.93 5.79 -27.56
C LEU A 126 2.83 5.23 -26.43
N VAL A 127 3.46 6.09 -25.63
CA VAL A 127 4.36 5.63 -24.56
C VAL A 127 3.57 5.11 -23.36
N ASN A 128 2.69 5.90 -22.76
CA ASN A 128 2.06 5.54 -21.49
C ASN A 128 1.01 4.45 -21.63
N VAL A 129 0.30 4.41 -22.76
CA VAL A 129 -0.69 3.36 -23.00
C VAL A 129 -0.01 2.13 -23.59
N ARG A 130 0.62 2.23 -24.77
CA ARG A 130 1.09 1.04 -25.49
C ARG A 130 2.43 0.48 -24.98
N LEU A 131 3.45 1.31 -24.78
CA LEU A 131 4.73 0.85 -24.20
C LEU A 131 4.60 0.59 -22.68
N GLY A 132 3.77 1.37 -21.99
CA GLY A 132 3.40 1.15 -20.60
C GLY A 132 2.74 -0.21 -20.41
N LEU A 133 1.80 -0.58 -21.28
CA LEU A 133 1.18 -1.91 -21.29
C LEU A 133 2.19 -3.03 -21.56
N PHE A 134 3.12 -2.84 -22.51
CA PHE A 134 4.19 -3.81 -22.75
C PHE A 134 5.00 -4.08 -21.47
N TYR A 135 5.43 -3.00 -20.81
CA TYR A 135 6.24 -3.09 -19.60
C TYR A 135 5.48 -3.70 -18.41
N SER A 136 4.26 -3.24 -18.17
CA SER A 136 3.44 -3.73 -17.06
C SER A 136 3.10 -5.21 -17.27
N THR A 137 2.75 -5.62 -18.49
CA THR A 137 2.51 -7.03 -18.85
C THR A 137 3.76 -7.87 -18.59
N LEU A 138 4.92 -7.42 -19.08
CA LEU A 138 6.18 -8.13 -18.89
C LEU A 138 6.46 -8.35 -17.40
N ILE A 139 6.51 -7.28 -16.61
CA ILE A 139 6.88 -7.35 -15.20
C ILE A 139 5.85 -8.13 -14.40
N PHE A 140 4.56 -7.87 -14.60
CA PHE A 140 3.51 -8.51 -13.81
C PHE A 140 3.42 -10.02 -14.09
N THR A 141 3.45 -10.43 -15.36
CA THR A 141 3.35 -11.85 -15.75
C THR A 141 4.59 -12.65 -15.36
N SER A 142 5.79 -12.08 -15.45
CA SER A 142 7.03 -12.78 -15.11
C SER A 142 7.28 -12.87 -13.60
N ARG A 143 6.86 -11.87 -12.82
CA ARG A 143 7.26 -11.73 -11.42
C ARG A 143 6.23 -12.16 -10.40
N GLU A 144 4.98 -11.72 -10.53
CA GLU A 144 4.06 -11.66 -9.39
C GLU A 144 3.77 -13.04 -8.78
N ALA A 145 3.59 -14.05 -9.63
CA ALA A 145 3.37 -15.43 -9.19
C ALA A 145 4.55 -16.00 -8.41
N PHE A 146 5.78 -15.73 -8.87
CA PHE A 146 7.01 -16.15 -8.20
C PHE A 146 7.19 -15.44 -6.87
N ARG A 147 7.01 -14.12 -6.84
CA ARG A 147 7.14 -13.30 -5.63
C ARG A 147 6.20 -13.80 -4.53
N ARG A 148 4.91 -14.01 -4.84
CA ARG A 148 3.92 -14.53 -3.87
C ARG A 148 4.27 -15.93 -3.37
N ALA A 149 4.69 -16.83 -4.26
CA ALA A 149 5.06 -18.19 -3.90
C ALA A 149 6.32 -18.24 -3.02
N CYS A 150 7.38 -17.53 -3.43
CA CYS A 150 8.66 -17.52 -2.73
C CYS A 150 8.56 -16.83 -1.36
N LEU A 151 7.74 -15.79 -1.21
CA LEU A 151 7.48 -15.20 0.11
C LEU A 151 6.71 -16.14 1.03
N SER A 152 5.68 -16.81 0.51
CA SER A 152 4.90 -17.76 1.30
C SER A 152 5.77 -18.93 1.80
N ARG A 153 6.58 -19.52 0.92
CA ARG A 153 7.52 -20.59 1.29
C ARG A 153 8.68 -20.10 2.14
N GLY A 154 9.29 -18.98 1.77
CA GLY A 154 10.42 -18.39 2.48
C GLY A 154 10.06 -18.01 3.91
N GLY A 155 8.87 -17.42 4.12
CA GLY A 155 8.38 -17.09 5.46
C GLY A 155 8.18 -18.35 6.32
N GLN A 156 7.68 -19.45 5.75
CA GLN A 156 7.55 -20.72 6.46
C GLN A 156 8.92 -21.26 6.91
N VAL A 157 9.90 -21.29 6.00
CA VAL A 157 11.25 -21.81 6.27
C VAL A 157 11.99 -20.97 7.32
N VAL A 158 11.92 -19.64 7.21
CA VAL A 158 12.57 -18.73 8.18
C VAL A 158 11.94 -18.85 9.56
N ASN A 159 10.60 -18.89 9.65
CA ASN A 159 9.92 -19.00 10.94
C ASN A 159 10.20 -20.33 11.64
N CYS A 160 10.22 -21.45 10.90
CA CYS A 160 10.60 -22.75 11.45
C CYS A 160 12.04 -22.78 12.00
N ASN A 161 12.97 -22.06 11.37
CA ASN A 161 14.35 -21.95 11.85
C ASN A 161 14.45 -21.13 13.15
N ASP A 162 13.73 -20.02 13.25
CA ASP A 162 13.69 -19.20 14.46
C ASP A 162 13.07 -19.96 15.64
N ASP A 163 11.99 -20.73 15.40
CA ASP A 163 11.38 -21.60 16.41
C ASP A 163 12.35 -22.68 16.90
N ASN A 164 13.09 -23.34 16.00
CA ASN A 164 14.08 -24.36 16.34
C ASN A 164 15.26 -23.78 17.13
N ASN A 165 15.76 -22.60 16.75
CA ASN A 165 16.84 -21.93 17.48
C ASN A 165 16.39 -21.49 18.89
N ASN A 166 15.15 -21.01 19.02
CA ASN A 166 14.57 -20.66 20.32
C ASN A 166 14.37 -21.89 21.22
N ASN A 167 13.94 -23.02 20.66
CA ASN A 167 13.79 -24.27 21.40
C ASN A 167 15.15 -24.83 21.85
N ASN A 168 16.17 -24.82 20.97
CA ASN A 168 17.53 -25.22 21.32
C ASN A 168 18.13 -24.31 22.40
N ARG A 169 17.88 -23.00 22.33
CA ARG A 169 18.35 -22.07 23.38
C ARG A 169 17.70 -22.36 24.72
N LYS A 170 16.38 -22.64 24.75
CA LYS A 170 15.66 -23.03 25.96
C LYS A 170 16.16 -24.37 26.54
N SER A 171 16.46 -25.37 25.70
CA SER A 171 17.03 -26.65 26.17
C SER A 171 18.47 -26.48 26.68
N THR A 172 19.28 -25.64 26.06
CA THR A 172 20.65 -25.35 26.53
C THR A 172 20.62 -24.60 27.86
N GLU A 173 19.71 -23.62 28.01
CA GLU A 173 19.50 -22.89 29.26
C GLU A 173 19.00 -23.82 30.38
N SER A 174 18.05 -24.73 30.10
CA SER A 174 17.58 -25.71 31.10
C SER A 174 18.67 -26.71 31.50
N LEU A 175 19.49 -27.19 30.55
CA LEU A 175 20.65 -28.07 30.82
C LEU A 175 21.73 -27.36 31.66
N SER A 176 22.01 -26.09 31.38
CA SER A 176 22.98 -25.29 32.15
C SER A 176 22.50 -25.05 33.58
N ASN A 177 21.20 -24.80 33.78
CA ASN A 177 20.61 -24.63 35.10
C ASN A 177 20.59 -25.93 35.91
N ALA A 178 20.37 -27.08 35.25
CA ALA A 178 20.43 -28.39 35.90
C ALA A 178 21.84 -28.74 36.41
N LYS A 179 22.90 -28.32 35.72
CA LYS A 179 24.30 -28.54 36.15
C LYS A 179 24.69 -27.79 37.43
N VAL A 180 24.04 -26.67 37.73
CA VAL A 180 24.37 -25.84 38.91
C VAL A 180 23.70 -26.36 40.19
N THR A 181 22.56 -27.05 40.09
CA THR A 181 21.81 -27.51 41.27
C THR A 181 22.33 -28.79 41.93
N THR A 182 23.30 -29.52 41.36
CA THR A 182 23.70 -30.84 41.91
C THR A 182 24.96 -30.84 42.80
N ILE A 183 25.50 -29.70 43.27
CA ILE A 183 26.79 -29.68 44.00
C ILE A 183 26.68 -29.38 45.51
N VAL A 184 25.50 -29.23 46.11
CA VAL A 184 25.43 -28.92 47.56
C VAL A 184 24.41 -29.80 48.28
N ASP A 185 24.75 -31.07 48.50
CA ASP A 185 24.22 -31.85 49.63
C ASP A 185 25.31 -32.84 50.10
N PRO A 186 26.03 -32.55 51.21
CA PRO A 186 27.19 -33.34 51.63
C PRO A 186 26.92 -34.68 52.33
N ILE A 187 25.69 -35.24 52.35
CA ILE A 187 25.33 -36.24 53.37
C ILE A 187 24.93 -37.62 52.83
N ASN A 188 24.98 -37.90 51.53
CA ASN A 188 24.68 -39.26 51.05
C ASN A 188 25.83 -39.85 50.22
N GLU A 189 26.59 -40.78 50.82
CA GLU A 189 27.65 -41.58 50.20
C GLU A 189 27.14 -42.62 49.19
N ASP A 190 25.97 -42.39 48.59
CA ASP A 190 25.59 -43.18 47.42
C ASP A 190 26.45 -42.70 46.26
N PHE A 191 27.49 -43.48 45.95
CA PHE A 191 28.44 -43.29 44.88
C PHE A 191 27.69 -43.30 43.53
N VAL A 192 27.04 -42.18 43.19
CA VAL A 192 26.43 -41.97 41.88
C VAL A 192 27.58 -42.07 40.88
N ASP A 193 27.53 -43.07 39.99
CA ASP A 193 28.54 -43.25 38.95
C ASP A 193 28.49 -42.06 37.99
N VAL A 194 29.30 -41.05 38.31
CA VAL A 194 29.47 -39.83 37.55
C VAL A 194 29.85 -40.16 36.10
N SER A 195 30.50 -41.31 35.85
CA SER A 195 30.84 -41.72 34.50
C SER A 195 29.61 -42.06 33.65
N GLN A 196 28.54 -42.60 34.25
CA GLN A 196 27.31 -42.91 33.54
C GLN A 196 26.52 -41.62 33.23
N LEU A 197 26.46 -40.70 34.19
CA LEU A 197 25.85 -39.37 33.99
C LEU A 197 26.58 -38.57 32.90
N ILE A 198 27.93 -38.57 32.93
CA ILE A 198 28.75 -37.95 31.89
C ILE A 198 28.48 -38.61 30.54
N LYS A 199 28.39 -39.95 30.46
CA LYS A 199 28.09 -40.65 29.20
C LYS A 199 26.72 -40.30 28.65
N SER A 200 25.67 -40.33 29.48
CA SER A 200 24.31 -39.95 29.07
C SER A 200 24.28 -38.50 28.60
N CYS A 201 24.92 -37.59 29.35
CA CYS A 201 25.00 -36.18 28.99
C CYS A 201 25.81 -35.98 27.69
N LYS A 202 26.88 -36.77 27.46
CA LYS A 202 27.65 -36.74 26.21
C LYS A 202 26.84 -37.29 25.03
N GLN A 203 25.99 -38.29 25.25
CA GLN A 203 25.08 -38.82 24.24
C GLN A 203 24.00 -37.80 23.88
N GLU A 204 23.36 -37.17 24.87
CA GLU A 204 22.39 -36.09 24.64
C GLU A 204 23.02 -34.92 23.90
N ILE A 205 24.20 -34.44 24.33
CA ILE A 205 24.91 -33.34 23.65
C ILE A 205 25.28 -33.73 22.21
N ASN A 206 25.75 -34.96 21.97
CA ASN A 206 26.07 -35.43 20.62
C ASN A 206 24.81 -35.53 19.76
N GLN A 207 23.69 -36.01 20.32
CA GLN A 207 22.43 -36.17 19.61
C GLN A 207 21.81 -34.80 19.29
N ASP A 208 21.84 -33.84 20.23
CA ASP A 208 21.44 -32.45 20.01
C ASP A 208 22.34 -31.75 18.97
N CYS A 209 23.65 -32.01 19.01
CA CYS A 209 24.59 -31.50 18.01
C CYS A 209 24.29 -32.07 16.61
N HIS A 210 24.05 -33.38 16.48
CA HIS A 210 23.68 -33.99 15.21
C HIS A 210 22.33 -33.45 14.69
N THR A 211 21.35 -33.29 15.56
CA THR A 211 20.02 -32.80 15.19
C THR A 211 20.07 -31.32 14.78
N SER A 212 20.84 -30.48 15.49
CA SER A 212 21.03 -29.07 15.13
C SER A 212 21.80 -28.89 13.82
N VAL A 213 22.84 -29.69 13.56
CA VAL A 213 23.54 -29.70 12.27
C VAL A 213 22.60 -30.14 11.14
N GLN A 214 21.83 -31.21 11.33
CA GLN A 214 20.84 -31.66 10.33
C GLN A 214 19.77 -30.60 10.07
N CYS A 215 19.25 -29.95 11.11
CA CYS A 215 18.30 -28.85 10.97
C CYS A 215 18.89 -27.68 10.18
N SER A 216 20.14 -27.30 10.45
CA SER A 216 20.82 -26.21 9.73
C SER A 216 21.07 -26.55 8.25
N LEU A 217 21.39 -27.82 7.94
CA LEU A 217 21.55 -28.29 6.56
C LEU A 217 20.22 -28.29 5.82
N GLN A 218 19.15 -28.80 6.43
CA GLN A 218 17.80 -28.82 5.86
C GLN A 218 17.28 -27.39 5.60
N TYR A 219 17.49 -26.47 6.55
CA TYR A 219 17.17 -25.06 6.39
C TYR A 219 17.87 -24.45 5.18
N ASN A 220 19.19 -24.65 5.08
CA ASN A 220 19.98 -24.15 3.95
C ASN A 220 19.49 -24.73 2.62
N GLU A 221 19.24 -26.04 2.54
CA GLU A 221 18.71 -26.67 1.32
C GLU A 221 17.37 -26.05 0.89
N GLN A 222 16.46 -25.81 1.83
CA GLN A 222 15.16 -25.21 1.54
C GLN A 222 15.29 -23.74 1.11
N LEU A 223 16.11 -22.95 1.81
CA LEU A 223 16.36 -21.54 1.49
C LEU A 223 16.96 -21.40 0.09
N TYR A 224 18.02 -22.15 -0.22
CA TYR A 224 18.65 -22.14 -1.54
C TYR A 224 17.73 -22.72 -2.62
N GLY A 225 16.88 -23.69 -2.29
CA GLY A 225 15.85 -24.21 -3.19
C GLY A 225 14.80 -23.15 -3.58
N ILE A 226 14.39 -22.31 -2.63
CA ILE A 226 13.50 -21.15 -2.86
C ILE A 226 14.23 -20.06 -3.65
N LEU A 227 15.51 -19.83 -3.38
CA LEU A 227 16.30 -18.85 -4.11
C LEU A 227 16.50 -19.26 -5.57
N ASN A 228 16.78 -20.55 -5.82
CA ASN A 228 16.83 -21.13 -7.16
C ASN A 228 15.48 -21.00 -7.89
N LEU A 229 14.36 -21.16 -7.17
CA LEU A 229 13.01 -20.89 -7.71
C LEU A 229 12.85 -19.41 -8.09
N ALA A 230 13.27 -18.48 -7.24
CA ALA A 230 13.21 -17.04 -7.51
C ALA A 230 14.03 -16.65 -8.74
N TRP A 231 15.21 -17.24 -8.93
CA TRP A 231 16.04 -17.00 -10.12
C TRP A 231 15.39 -17.44 -11.44
N LEU A 232 14.41 -18.36 -11.43
CA LEU A 232 13.68 -18.74 -12.65
C LEU A 232 12.87 -17.58 -13.25
N VAL A 233 12.59 -16.53 -12.48
CA VAL A 233 11.92 -15.31 -12.97
C VAL A 233 12.69 -14.69 -14.14
N LEU A 234 14.03 -14.70 -14.09
CA LEU A 234 14.86 -14.08 -15.13
C LEU A 234 14.83 -14.84 -16.48
N PRO A 235 15.15 -16.15 -16.58
CA PRO A 235 15.10 -16.88 -17.84
C PRO A 235 13.68 -16.97 -18.40
N ILE A 236 12.66 -17.11 -17.55
CA ILE A 236 11.26 -17.05 -18.00
C ILE A 236 10.93 -15.62 -18.49
N GLY A 237 11.43 -14.61 -17.78
CA GLY A 237 11.39 -13.21 -18.20
C GLY A 237 11.97 -12.99 -19.59
N PHE A 238 13.13 -13.56 -19.92
CA PHE A 238 13.71 -13.51 -21.27
C PHE A 238 12.78 -14.10 -22.33
N ILE A 239 12.17 -15.27 -22.06
CA ILE A 239 11.22 -15.89 -22.99
C ILE A 239 9.99 -14.99 -23.18
N ILE A 240 9.42 -14.48 -22.09
CA ILE A 240 8.25 -13.57 -22.12
C ILE A 240 8.59 -12.28 -22.86
N VAL A 241 9.76 -11.68 -22.63
CA VAL A 241 10.23 -10.48 -23.35
C VAL A 241 10.26 -10.74 -24.84
N ILE A 242 10.83 -11.86 -25.29
CA ILE A 242 10.92 -12.20 -26.71
C ILE A 242 9.53 -12.35 -27.32
N LEU A 243 8.63 -13.09 -26.65
CA LEU A 243 7.26 -13.29 -27.10
C LEU A 243 6.48 -11.97 -27.15
N LEU A 244 6.53 -11.16 -26.09
CA LEU A 244 5.84 -9.86 -26.05
C LEU A 244 6.42 -8.89 -27.07
N SER A 245 7.74 -8.87 -27.26
CA SER A 245 8.38 -8.00 -28.25
C SER A 245 7.94 -8.40 -29.66
N PHE A 246 7.86 -9.71 -29.94
CA PHE A 246 7.33 -10.21 -31.20
C PHE A 246 5.88 -9.74 -31.43
N VAL A 247 5.02 -9.86 -30.42
CA VAL A 247 3.62 -9.41 -30.48
C VAL A 247 3.54 -7.89 -30.73
N TRP A 248 4.29 -7.07 -29.98
CA TRP A 248 4.22 -5.61 -30.07
C TRP A 248 4.84 -5.00 -31.33
N ILE A 249 5.76 -5.72 -31.98
CA ILE A 249 6.44 -5.30 -33.21
C ILE A 249 5.71 -5.82 -34.45
N PHE A 250 5.35 -7.11 -34.48
CA PHE A 250 4.88 -7.76 -35.71
C PHE A 250 3.37 -8.02 -35.76
N ILE A 251 2.69 -8.14 -34.62
CA ILE A 251 1.26 -8.47 -34.58
C ILE A 251 0.41 -7.21 -34.41
N LEU A 252 0.76 -6.34 -33.45
CA LEU A 252 -0.02 -5.13 -33.22
C LEU A 252 0.16 -4.12 -34.38
N PRO A 253 -0.88 -3.35 -34.75
CA PRO A 253 -0.82 -2.36 -35.82
C PRO A 253 0.36 -1.38 -35.63
N SER A 254 1.19 -1.19 -36.66
CA SER A 254 2.34 -0.29 -36.54
C SER A 254 1.91 1.16 -36.34
N PRO A 255 2.52 1.92 -35.40
CA PRO A 255 2.19 3.33 -35.20
C PRO A 255 2.47 4.20 -36.44
N SER A 256 3.43 3.81 -37.28
CA SER A 256 3.79 4.56 -38.50
C SER A 256 2.64 4.60 -39.51
N ASN A 257 1.93 3.48 -39.67
CA ASN A 257 0.78 3.38 -40.58
C ASN A 257 -0.41 4.22 -40.11
N LEU A 258 -0.56 4.37 -38.79
CA LEU A 258 -1.71 5.04 -38.17
C LEU A 258 -1.57 6.56 -38.12
N ILE A 259 -0.34 7.08 -38.00
CA ILE A 259 -0.10 8.53 -38.07
C ILE A 259 -0.37 9.06 -39.49
N GLN A 260 -0.22 8.21 -40.51
CA GLN A 260 -0.37 8.56 -41.94
C GLN A 260 -1.79 9.01 -42.30
N GLU A 261 -2.83 8.47 -41.65
CA GLU A 261 -4.20 8.93 -41.85
C GLU A 261 -4.41 10.38 -41.40
N SER A 262 -3.55 10.92 -40.54
CA SER A 262 -3.70 12.29 -40.03
C SER A 262 -2.96 13.37 -40.83
N ASN A 263 -1.88 13.04 -41.56
CA ASN A 263 -1.05 14.03 -42.25
C ASN A 263 -0.45 13.46 -43.55
N SER A 264 -0.88 14.01 -44.69
CA SER A 264 -0.72 13.45 -46.04
C SER A 264 0.64 13.66 -46.73
N GLU A 265 1.73 14.05 -46.04
CA GLU A 265 2.95 14.51 -46.74
C GLU A 265 4.28 13.76 -46.50
N LEU A 266 4.41 12.72 -45.65
CA LEU A 266 5.78 12.32 -45.25
C LEU A 266 6.05 10.82 -45.02
N ASN A 267 6.32 10.08 -46.09
CA ASN A 267 6.83 8.69 -46.05
C ASN A 267 8.18 8.55 -45.32
N LEU A 268 9.05 9.57 -45.39
CA LEU A 268 10.37 9.54 -44.75
C LEU A 268 10.24 9.47 -43.21
N THR A 269 9.24 10.14 -42.65
CA THR A 269 8.98 10.18 -41.20
C THR A 269 8.42 8.86 -40.68
N SER A 270 7.69 8.10 -41.49
CA SER A 270 7.12 6.80 -41.10
C SER A 270 8.20 5.80 -40.68
N SER A 271 9.24 5.62 -41.50
CA SER A 271 10.34 4.70 -41.21
C SER A 271 11.10 5.09 -39.94
N ILE A 272 11.26 6.40 -39.71
CA ILE A 272 11.95 6.95 -38.54
C ILE A 272 11.14 6.70 -37.26
N ILE A 273 9.82 6.92 -37.29
CA ILE A 273 8.95 6.68 -36.13
C ILE A 273 8.94 5.20 -35.76
N GLU A 274 8.87 4.31 -36.76
CA GLU A 274 8.90 2.87 -36.56
C GLU A 274 10.20 2.41 -35.91
N GLN A 275 11.35 2.86 -36.42
CA GLN A 275 12.66 2.58 -35.83
C GLN A 275 12.75 3.08 -34.38
N ARG A 276 12.21 4.27 -34.10
CA ARG A 276 12.19 4.84 -32.74
C ARG A 276 11.32 4.02 -31.79
N TYR A 277 10.17 3.56 -32.26
CA TYR A 277 9.25 2.71 -31.50
C TYR A 277 9.89 1.35 -31.19
N ILE A 278 10.50 0.69 -32.18
CA ILE A 278 11.21 -0.59 -31.99
C ILE A 278 12.36 -0.44 -30.98
N LEU A 279 13.17 0.61 -31.11
CA LEU A 279 14.25 0.88 -30.15
C LEU A 279 13.69 1.09 -28.74
N SER A 280 12.55 1.78 -28.62
CA SER A 280 11.90 2.00 -27.32
C SER A 280 11.43 0.68 -26.70
N ILE A 281 10.86 -0.24 -27.47
CA ILE A 281 10.54 -1.60 -26.98
C ILE A 281 11.78 -2.29 -26.45
N MET A 282 12.90 -2.25 -27.18
CA MET A 282 14.16 -2.85 -26.74
C MET A 282 14.68 -2.24 -25.44
N ILE A 283 14.55 -0.92 -25.29
CA ILE A 283 14.92 -0.20 -24.08
C ILE A 283 14.06 -0.64 -22.87
N TYR A 284 12.74 -0.69 -23.05
CA TYR A 284 11.81 -1.15 -22.00
C TYR A 284 12.04 -2.62 -21.65
N ALA A 285 12.32 -3.46 -22.65
CA ALA A 285 12.66 -4.86 -22.46
C ALA A 285 13.94 -5.02 -21.61
N LEU A 286 15.00 -4.30 -21.95
CA LEU A 286 16.25 -4.31 -21.21
C LEU A 286 16.08 -3.79 -19.78
N SER A 287 15.34 -2.69 -19.61
CA SER A 287 14.97 -2.20 -18.27
C SER A 287 14.22 -3.26 -17.46
N GLY A 288 13.28 -3.96 -18.08
CA GLY A 288 12.49 -4.97 -17.42
C GLY A 288 13.35 -6.15 -16.97
N LEU A 289 14.30 -6.59 -17.80
CA LEU A 289 15.25 -7.64 -17.45
C LEU A 289 16.15 -7.25 -16.26
N PHE A 290 16.60 -5.98 -16.19
CA PHE A 290 17.30 -5.50 -15.00
C PHE A 290 16.44 -5.59 -13.74
N GLU A 291 15.17 -5.17 -13.79
CA GLU A 291 14.25 -5.28 -12.66
C GLU A 291 14.03 -6.75 -12.26
N LEU A 292 13.81 -7.65 -13.21
CA LEU A 292 13.63 -9.08 -12.95
C LEU A 292 14.88 -9.74 -12.34
N ALA A 293 16.08 -9.27 -12.71
CA ALA A 293 17.33 -9.74 -12.11
C ALA A 293 17.49 -9.34 -10.63
N THR A 294 16.73 -8.35 -10.15
CA THR A 294 16.75 -7.94 -8.73
C THR A 294 15.89 -8.81 -7.81
N GLU A 295 14.99 -9.62 -8.35
CA GLU A 295 14.00 -10.35 -7.55
C GLU A 295 14.57 -11.25 -6.43
N PRO A 296 15.66 -12.00 -6.65
CA PRO A 296 16.28 -12.79 -5.59
C PRO A 296 16.82 -11.92 -4.44
N LEU A 297 17.40 -10.75 -4.77
CA LEU A 297 17.93 -9.79 -3.81
C LEU A 297 16.79 -9.11 -3.04
N TRP A 298 15.72 -8.75 -3.74
CA TRP A 298 14.48 -8.22 -3.16
C TRP A 298 13.85 -9.22 -2.17
N LEU A 299 13.78 -10.49 -2.55
CA LEU A 299 13.22 -11.56 -1.72
C LEU A 299 14.00 -11.71 -0.42
N ILE A 300 15.33 -11.71 -0.49
CA ILE A 300 16.18 -11.80 0.70
C ILE A 300 15.95 -10.61 1.62
N CYS A 301 15.90 -9.37 1.11
CA CYS A 301 15.59 -8.21 1.94
C CYS A 301 14.22 -8.33 2.64
N GLN A 302 13.22 -8.91 1.95
CA GLN A 302 11.89 -9.08 2.51
C GLN A 302 11.86 -10.15 3.60
N LEU A 303 12.53 -11.29 3.38
CA LEU A 303 12.62 -12.40 4.34
C LEU A 303 13.52 -12.06 5.53
N SER A 304 14.56 -11.24 5.34
CA SER A 304 15.46 -10.80 6.41
C SER A 304 14.92 -9.61 7.20
N HIS A 305 13.67 -9.20 6.94
CA HIS A 305 13.04 -8.00 7.53
C HIS A 305 13.78 -6.67 7.27
N GLU A 306 14.65 -6.61 6.26
CA GLU A 306 15.33 -5.39 5.80
C GLU A 306 14.44 -4.55 4.87
N VAL A 307 13.18 -4.36 5.28
CA VAL A 307 12.16 -3.68 4.47
C VAL A 307 12.53 -2.21 4.23
N ARG A 308 13.24 -1.58 5.18
CA ARG A 308 13.72 -0.19 5.05
C ARG A 308 14.69 -0.04 3.88
N ALA A 309 15.70 -0.90 3.79
CA ALA A 309 16.67 -0.84 2.70
C ALA A 309 16.01 -1.05 1.33
N ARG A 310 15.10 -2.03 1.22
CA ARG A 310 14.27 -2.26 0.03
C ARG A 310 13.53 -0.99 -0.38
N ILE A 311 12.82 -0.37 0.56
CA ILE A 311 12.06 0.85 0.33
C ILE A 311 12.97 1.98 -0.18
N PHE A 312 14.13 2.19 0.44
CA PHE A 312 15.07 3.23 0.01
C PHE A 312 15.64 2.96 -1.39
N ILE A 313 15.98 1.72 -1.71
CA ILE A 313 16.51 1.34 -3.03
C ILE A 313 15.45 1.55 -4.13
N GLU A 314 14.22 1.09 -3.91
CA GLU A 314 13.11 1.29 -4.85
C GLU A 314 12.79 2.78 -5.02
N ALA A 315 12.79 3.56 -3.93
CA ALA A 315 12.61 5.01 -3.99
C ALA A 315 13.71 5.68 -4.80
N PHE A 316 14.98 5.32 -4.55
CA PHE A 316 16.13 5.89 -5.23
C PHE A 316 16.08 5.64 -6.75
N ALA A 317 15.74 4.42 -7.17
CA ALA A 317 15.58 4.09 -8.58
C ALA A 317 14.42 4.85 -9.24
N ASN A 318 13.31 5.07 -8.52
CA ASN A 318 12.20 5.90 -9.00
C ASN A 318 12.59 7.37 -9.09
N THR A 319 13.33 7.92 -8.13
CA THR A 319 13.85 9.28 -8.18
C THR A 319 14.82 9.48 -9.34
N ALA A 320 15.71 8.51 -9.60
CA ALA A 320 16.61 8.54 -10.75
C ALA A 320 15.83 8.61 -12.07
N ARG A 321 14.78 7.79 -12.23
CA ARG A 321 13.86 7.86 -13.37
C ARG A 321 13.26 9.26 -13.53
N SER A 322 12.74 9.82 -12.45
CA SER A 322 12.08 11.11 -12.43
C SER A 322 13.00 12.26 -12.82
N ILE A 323 14.23 12.28 -12.28
CA ILE A 323 15.25 13.25 -12.66
C ILE A 323 15.63 13.05 -14.13
N GLY A 324 15.74 11.80 -14.59
CA GLY A 324 15.97 11.47 -15.99
C GLY A 324 14.89 12.02 -16.93
N ILE A 325 13.61 11.86 -16.57
CA ILE A 325 12.47 12.41 -17.33
C ILE A 325 12.56 13.93 -17.37
N MET A 326 12.80 14.57 -16.22
CA MET A 326 12.93 16.02 -16.12
C MET A 326 14.05 16.56 -17.01
N PHE A 327 15.22 15.94 -16.94
CA PHE A 327 16.36 16.32 -17.78
C PHE A 327 16.05 16.09 -19.26
N ALA A 328 15.45 14.95 -19.61
CA ALA A 328 15.14 14.64 -20.99
C ALA A 328 14.10 15.61 -21.58
N ILE A 329 13.04 15.96 -20.86
CA ILE A 329 12.01 16.90 -21.33
C ILE A 329 12.62 18.27 -21.70
N PHE A 330 13.62 18.75 -20.95
CA PHE A 330 14.23 20.06 -21.21
C PHE A 330 15.41 20.04 -22.18
N THR A 331 15.98 18.87 -22.47
CA THR A 331 17.17 18.75 -23.33
C THR A 331 16.89 18.11 -24.68
N VAL A 332 15.93 17.21 -24.74
CA VAL A 332 15.60 16.44 -25.94
C VAL A 332 14.57 17.22 -26.76
N PRO A 333 14.81 17.46 -28.06
CA PRO A 333 13.84 18.13 -28.93
C PRO A 333 12.52 17.36 -28.99
N SER A 334 11.40 18.08 -29.16
CA SER A 334 10.04 17.51 -29.19
C SER A 334 9.86 16.37 -30.19
N GLN A 335 10.62 16.38 -31.30
CA GLN A 335 10.62 15.31 -32.30
C GLN A 335 11.02 13.94 -31.70
N TYR A 336 11.84 13.93 -30.66
CA TYR A 336 12.34 12.72 -29.97
C TYR A 336 11.60 12.47 -28.64
N ALA A 337 10.36 12.96 -28.51
CA ALA A 337 9.55 12.84 -27.29
C ALA A 337 9.48 11.41 -26.72
N ILE A 338 9.36 10.39 -27.57
CA ILE A 338 9.29 8.97 -27.16
C ILE A 338 10.54 8.56 -26.36
N TYR A 339 11.73 9.02 -26.77
CA TYR A 339 12.97 8.73 -26.06
C TYR A 339 13.06 9.47 -24.72
N SER A 340 12.38 10.61 -24.60
CA SER A 340 12.37 11.39 -23.35
C SER A 340 11.73 10.65 -22.18
N LEU A 341 10.91 9.62 -22.47
CA LEU A 341 10.30 8.75 -21.46
C LEU A 341 10.95 7.36 -21.42
N SER A 342 11.42 6.86 -22.56
CA SER A 342 12.02 5.51 -22.67
C SER A 342 13.42 5.43 -22.06
N ILE A 343 14.30 6.39 -22.31
CA ILE A 343 15.67 6.36 -21.77
C ILE A 343 15.69 6.44 -20.24
N PRO A 344 14.89 7.31 -19.58
CA PRO A 344 14.77 7.29 -18.12
C PRO A 344 14.23 5.97 -17.56
N GLN A 345 13.45 5.20 -18.32
CA GLN A 345 13.06 3.86 -17.91
C GLN A 345 14.28 2.94 -17.80
N LEU A 346 15.23 2.99 -18.75
CA LEU A 346 16.48 2.23 -18.62
C LEU A 346 17.31 2.68 -17.41
N LEU A 347 17.32 3.99 -17.15
CA LEU A 347 17.97 4.55 -15.97
C LEU A 347 17.35 3.99 -14.68
N HIS A 348 16.03 3.81 -14.62
CA HIS A 348 15.35 3.14 -13.52
C HIS A 348 15.86 1.71 -13.30
N GLY A 349 15.74 0.85 -14.33
CA GLY A 349 16.10 -0.57 -14.21
C GLY A 349 17.57 -0.76 -13.84
N SER A 350 18.46 -0.03 -14.49
CA SER A 350 19.90 -0.09 -14.20
C SER A 350 20.24 0.43 -12.80
N THR A 351 19.67 1.56 -12.37
CA THR A 351 19.87 2.11 -11.02
C THR A 351 19.37 1.14 -9.96
N LEU A 352 18.20 0.52 -10.16
CA LEU A 352 17.64 -0.47 -9.24
C LEU A 352 18.59 -1.66 -9.08
N PHE A 353 19.03 -2.24 -10.21
CA PHE A 353 19.93 -3.40 -10.22
C PHE A 353 21.27 -3.08 -9.55
N ILE A 354 21.91 -1.97 -9.92
CA ILE A 354 23.19 -1.56 -9.33
C ILE A 354 23.03 -1.27 -7.83
N SER A 355 21.94 -0.61 -7.41
CA SER A 355 21.71 -0.27 -6.00
C SER A 355 21.57 -1.51 -5.13
N TYR A 356 20.88 -2.54 -5.59
CA TYR A 356 20.83 -3.82 -4.87
C TYR A 356 22.20 -4.50 -4.78
N LEU A 357 22.97 -4.54 -5.88
CA LEU A 357 24.32 -5.11 -5.85
C LEU A 357 25.23 -4.37 -4.87
N LEU A 358 25.21 -3.03 -4.87
CA LEU A 358 25.98 -2.22 -3.94
C LEU A 358 25.53 -2.43 -2.49
N TYR A 359 24.22 -2.54 -2.25
CA TYR A 359 23.69 -2.79 -0.91
C TYR A 359 24.15 -4.14 -0.33
N PHE A 360 24.07 -5.22 -1.10
CA PHE A 360 24.51 -6.52 -0.64
C PHE A 360 26.03 -6.67 -0.57
N GLN A 361 26.78 -5.88 -1.35
CA GLN A 361 28.24 -5.89 -1.30
C GLN A 361 28.81 -5.05 -0.14
N TYR A 362 28.21 -3.88 0.14
CA TYR A 362 28.77 -2.86 1.04
C TYR A 362 27.82 -2.38 2.15
N GLY A 363 26.51 -2.49 1.96
CA GLY A 363 25.51 -1.97 2.88
C GLY A 363 25.28 -2.85 4.11
N ILE A 364 25.49 -4.16 4.00
CA ILE A 364 25.21 -5.11 5.07
C ILE A 364 26.50 -5.41 5.87
N PRO A 365 26.53 -5.14 7.19
CA PRO A 365 27.70 -5.44 8.01
C PRO A 365 27.91 -6.95 8.16
N ARG A 366 29.18 -7.37 8.17
CA ARG A 366 29.56 -8.77 8.39
C ARG A 366 29.64 -9.12 9.88
N SER A 367 29.31 -10.36 10.19
CA SER A 367 29.47 -10.98 11.51
C SER A 367 30.92 -11.33 11.75
N THR A 368 31.48 -10.88 12.87
CA THR A 368 32.87 -11.15 13.25
C THR A 368 33.14 -12.63 13.51
N SER A 369 32.12 -13.41 13.92
CA SER A 369 32.28 -14.83 14.27
C SER A 369 32.45 -15.71 13.04
N ASN A 370 31.55 -15.57 12.06
CA ASN A 370 31.45 -16.51 10.94
C ASN A 370 31.76 -15.88 9.58
N ASN A 371 32.09 -14.58 9.53
CA ASN A 371 32.16 -13.77 8.30
C ASN A 371 30.87 -13.72 7.46
N GLU A 372 29.75 -14.24 7.96
CA GLU A 372 28.43 -14.17 7.36
C GLU A 372 27.86 -12.74 7.41
N LEU A 373 27.02 -12.36 6.46
CA LEU A 373 26.30 -11.09 6.53
C LEU A 373 25.30 -11.13 7.69
N LYS A 374 25.19 -10.05 8.47
CA LYS A 374 24.24 -9.97 9.59
C LYS A 374 22.80 -9.75 9.10
N LEU A 375 22.19 -10.77 8.53
CA LEU A 375 20.78 -10.77 8.15
C LEU A 375 19.94 -11.33 9.30
N LYS A 376 18.92 -10.60 9.73
CA LYS A 376 18.01 -11.08 10.76
C LYS A 376 17.19 -12.26 10.23
N GLY A 377 17.15 -13.38 10.95
CA GLY A 377 16.41 -14.60 10.60
C GLY A 377 17.00 -15.43 9.45
N ILE A 378 18.05 -14.92 8.77
CA ILE A 378 18.71 -15.63 7.67
C ILE A 378 20.18 -15.89 8.02
N THR A 379 20.58 -17.16 7.97
CA THR A 379 21.96 -17.60 8.18
C THR A 379 22.52 -18.27 6.92
N GLY A 380 23.84 -18.40 6.84
CA GLY A 380 24.52 -19.14 5.76
C GLY A 380 24.89 -18.33 4.52
N ILE A 381 24.56 -17.02 4.47
CA ILE A 381 24.91 -16.12 3.36
C ILE A 381 26.13 -15.28 3.75
N ALA A 382 27.28 -15.53 3.12
CA ALA A 382 28.52 -14.79 3.36
C ALA A 382 28.89 -13.84 2.23
N SER A 383 28.38 -14.07 1.02
CA SER A 383 28.64 -13.23 -0.15
C SER A 383 27.46 -13.21 -1.11
N LEU A 384 27.43 -12.18 -1.97
CA LEU A 384 26.66 -12.15 -3.21
C LEU A 384 26.74 -13.46 -4.03
N LYS A 385 27.87 -14.19 -3.97
CA LYS A 385 28.01 -15.47 -4.70
C LYS A 385 27.08 -16.55 -4.17
N ASP A 386 26.76 -16.54 -2.88
CA ASP A 386 25.83 -17.51 -2.29
C ASP A 386 24.39 -17.25 -2.75
N ILE A 387 24.11 -16.00 -3.15
CA ILE A 387 22.80 -15.61 -3.65
C ILE A 387 22.57 -16.08 -5.10
N LEU A 388 23.64 -16.36 -5.85
CA LEU A 388 23.55 -16.81 -7.25
C LEU A 388 22.91 -18.20 -7.36
N PRO A 389 22.26 -18.49 -8.51
CA PRO A 389 21.55 -19.75 -8.67
C PRO A 389 22.52 -20.93 -8.64
N SER A 390 22.22 -21.91 -7.79
CA SER A 390 23.02 -23.10 -7.53
C SER A 390 22.21 -24.37 -7.85
N TYR A 391 21.68 -24.47 -9.07
CA TYR A 391 20.76 -25.55 -9.50
C TYR A 391 21.33 -26.97 -9.38
N PHE A 392 22.66 -27.10 -9.52
CA PHE A 392 23.33 -28.40 -9.40
C PHE A 392 23.49 -28.86 -7.95
N ARG A 393 23.54 -27.90 -7.00
CA ARG A 393 23.77 -28.19 -5.58
C ARG A 393 22.47 -28.33 -4.81
N TYR A 394 21.47 -27.51 -5.16
CA TYR A 394 20.18 -27.46 -4.48
C TYR A 394 19.05 -27.56 -5.49
N SER A 395 18.13 -28.49 -5.25
CA SER A 395 16.96 -28.65 -6.11
C SER A 395 15.95 -27.52 -5.90
N ILE A 396 15.22 -27.16 -6.95
CA ILE A 396 14.17 -26.14 -6.90
C ILE A 396 13.07 -26.59 -5.94
N ASP A 397 12.60 -25.68 -5.08
CA ASP A 397 11.52 -25.98 -4.14
C ASP A 397 10.23 -26.38 -4.89
N ARG A 398 9.83 -27.64 -4.74
CA ARG A 398 8.68 -28.22 -5.45
C ARG A 398 7.36 -27.63 -4.98
N GLN A 399 7.24 -27.38 -3.68
CA GLN A 399 6.01 -26.83 -3.11
C GLN A 399 5.81 -25.38 -3.56
N GLY A 400 6.87 -24.59 -3.59
CA GLY A 400 6.89 -23.24 -4.15
C GLY A 400 6.56 -23.25 -5.63
N LEU A 401 7.14 -24.15 -6.42
CA LEU A 401 6.81 -24.28 -7.84
C LEU A 401 5.32 -24.59 -8.07
N GLN A 402 4.71 -25.44 -7.24
CA GLN A 402 3.27 -25.68 -7.30
C GLN A 402 2.46 -24.42 -6.98
N LEU A 403 2.89 -23.63 -5.99
CA LEU A 403 2.27 -22.35 -5.65
C LEU A 403 2.40 -21.32 -6.78
N VAL A 404 3.57 -21.26 -7.45
CA VAL A 404 3.78 -20.41 -8.63
C VAL A 404 2.76 -20.74 -9.72
N LYS A 405 2.57 -22.03 -10.04
CA LYS A 405 1.57 -22.46 -11.04
C LYS A 405 0.16 -21.98 -10.69
N ASN A 406 -0.23 -22.11 -9.42
CA ASN A 406 -1.54 -21.67 -8.95
C ASN A 406 -1.70 -20.14 -9.02
N PHE A 407 -0.69 -19.38 -8.60
CA PHE A 407 -0.74 -17.91 -8.64
C PHE A 407 -0.62 -17.36 -10.06
N PHE A 408 0.05 -18.06 -10.98
CA PHE A 408 0.22 -17.61 -12.36
C PHE A 408 -1.13 -17.43 -13.08
N GLY A 409 -2.03 -18.40 -12.97
CA GLY A 409 -3.38 -18.29 -13.54
C GLY A 409 -4.19 -17.13 -12.93
N GLN A 410 -4.06 -16.91 -11.62
CA GLN A 410 -4.69 -15.76 -10.94
C GLN A 410 -4.12 -14.42 -11.43
N CYS A 411 -2.82 -14.35 -11.71
CA CYS A 411 -2.18 -13.15 -12.22
C CYS A 411 -2.68 -12.83 -13.64
N ILE A 412 -2.78 -13.80 -14.56
CA ILE A 412 -3.34 -13.54 -15.90
C ILE A 412 -4.76 -12.95 -15.81
N LEU A 413 -5.61 -13.54 -14.96
CA LEU A 413 -6.95 -13.03 -14.73
C LEU A 413 -6.94 -11.58 -14.21
N LYS A 414 -6.09 -11.29 -13.20
CA LYS A 414 -5.95 -9.95 -12.63
C LYS A 414 -5.44 -8.94 -13.67
N GLN A 415 -4.51 -9.34 -14.53
CA GLN A 415 -3.96 -8.50 -15.60
C GLN A 415 -5.05 -8.12 -16.60
N LEU A 416 -5.88 -9.09 -17.03
CA LEU A 416 -7.00 -8.82 -17.94
C LEU A 416 -8.07 -7.93 -17.29
N LEU A 417 -8.35 -8.11 -16.00
CA LEU A 417 -9.33 -7.29 -15.29
C LEU A 417 -8.88 -5.82 -15.11
N THR A 418 -7.57 -5.58 -15.00
CA THR A 418 -7.01 -4.24 -14.72
C THR A 418 -6.55 -3.50 -15.98
N GLU A 419 -5.93 -4.19 -16.93
CA GLU A 419 -5.36 -3.62 -18.14
C GLU A 419 -6.12 -4.04 -19.42
N GLY A 420 -7.24 -4.76 -19.28
CA GLY A 420 -8.08 -5.29 -20.37
C GLY A 420 -8.42 -4.26 -21.45
N GLU A 421 -8.81 -3.05 -21.03
CA GLU A 421 -9.11 -1.95 -21.94
C GLU A 421 -7.90 -1.50 -22.77
N ARG A 422 -6.70 -1.47 -22.18
CA ARG A 422 -5.48 -1.07 -22.85
C ARG A 422 -5.02 -2.13 -23.85
N TYR A 423 -5.28 -3.41 -23.59
CA TYR A 423 -5.12 -4.46 -24.60
C TYR A 423 -6.06 -4.23 -25.78
N LEU A 424 -7.33 -3.90 -25.55
CA LEU A 424 -8.27 -3.59 -26.65
C LEU A 424 -7.82 -2.38 -27.46
N ILE A 425 -7.43 -1.28 -26.80
CA ILE A 425 -6.88 -0.08 -27.43
C ILE A 425 -5.68 -0.44 -28.32
N SER A 426 -4.74 -1.21 -27.78
CA SER A 426 -3.47 -1.52 -28.46
C SER A 426 -3.63 -2.52 -29.60
N ALA A 427 -4.52 -3.52 -29.43
CA ALA A 427 -4.72 -4.59 -30.40
C ALA A 427 -5.59 -4.17 -31.59
N PHE A 428 -6.65 -3.40 -31.34
CA PHE A 428 -7.65 -3.06 -32.36
C PHE A 428 -7.64 -1.60 -32.80
N HIS A 429 -6.75 -0.78 -32.23
CA HIS A 429 -6.67 0.66 -32.50
C HIS A 429 -8.05 1.36 -32.45
N LEU A 430 -8.80 1.11 -31.37
CA LEU A 430 -10.16 1.63 -31.24
C LEU A 430 -10.24 3.17 -31.16
N ILE A 431 -9.13 3.82 -30.76
CA ILE A 431 -9.01 5.26 -30.61
C ILE A 431 -7.62 5.75 -31.05
N SER A 432 -7.55 7.01 -31.49
CA SER A 432 -6.31 7.64 -31.96
C SER A 432 -5.25 7.73 -30.85
N PHE A 433 -3.96 7.82 -31.19
CA PHE A 433 -2.92 7.98 -30.16
C PHE A 433 -3.05 9.29 -29.37
N THR A 434 -3.57 10.35 -29.99
CA THR A 434 -3.89 11.60 -29.31
C THR A 434 -4.94 11.38 -28.24
N ASP A 435 -6.01 10.68 -28.59
CA ASP A 435 -7.10 10.33 -27.68
C ASP A 435 -6.65 9.39 -26.55
N GLN A 436 -5.74 8.47 -26.85
CA GLN A 436 -5.09 7.63 -25.83
C GLN A 436 -4.30 8.48 -24.82
N GLY A 437 -3.60 9.51 -25.28
CA GLY A 437 -2.89 10.44 -24.41
C GLY A 437 -3.85 11.28 -23.54
N ILE A 438 -4.98 11.71 -24.10
CA ILE A 438 -6.04 12.42 -23.36
C ILE A 438 -6.66 11.48 -22.32
N TYR A 439 -6.95 10.23 -22.69
CA TYR A 439 -7.50 9.24 -21.76
C TYR A 439 -6.52 8.95 -20.62
N ASP A 440 -5.25 8.70 -20.92
CA ASP A 440 -4.20 8.45 -19.92
C ASP A 440 -4.05 9.63 -18.96
N LEU A 441 -4.05 10.87 -19.48
CA LEU A 441 -4.08 12.08 -18.66
C LEU A 441 -5.25 12.08 -17.69
N VAL A 442 -6.47 11.93 -18.21
CA VAL A 442 -7.69 12.03 -17.41
C VAL A 442 -7.75 10.90 -16.39
N ASN A 443 -7.35 9.69 -16.77
CA ASN A 443 -7.29 8.55 -15.86
C ASN A 443 -6.26 8.76 -14.75
N ASN A 444 -5.06 9.27 -15.07
CA ASN A 444 -4.02 9.58 -14.07
C ASN A 444 -4.44 10.70 -13.12
N LEU A 445 -5.12 11.73 -13.63
CA LEU A 445 -5.61 12.87 -12.84
C LEU A 445 -6.81 12.48 -11.98
N GLY A 446 -7.81 11.81 -12.57
CA GLY A 446 -9.03 11.40 -11.89
C GLY A 446 -8.81 10.31 -10.85
N SER A 447 -7.91 9.35 -11.11
CA SER A 447 -7.53 8.31 -10.13
C SER A 447 -6.73 8.86 -8.93
N LEU A 448 -6.35 10.14 -8.91
CA LEU A 448 -5.64 10.74 -7.78
C LEU A 448 -6.49 10.70 -6.50
N ALA A 449 -7.79 11.00 -6.61
CA ALA A 449 -8.72 10.92 -5.48
C ALA A 449 -8.83 9.47 -4.95
N ALA A 450 -8.95 8.50 -5.86
CA ALA A 450 -8.99 7.09 -5.50
C ALA A 450 -7.72 6.67 -4.74
N ARG A 451 -6.53 7.09 -5.21
CA ARG A 451 -5.24 6.72 -4.59
C ARG A 451 -4.96 7.42 -3.26
N LEU A 452 -5.28 8.71 -3.14
CA LEU A 452 -4.93 9.50 -1.95
C LEU A 452 -6.00 9.46 -0.85
N LEU A 453 -7.27 9.35 -1.21
CA LEU A 453 -8.38 9.44 -0.26
C LEU A 453 -9.05 8.09 -0.03
N PHE A 454 -9.41 7.38 -1.10
CA PHE A 454 -10.24 6.18 -0.99
C PHE A 454 -9.44 4.90 -0.71
N LEU A 455 -8.25 4.74 -1.30
CA LEU A 455 -7.43 3.55 -1.08
C LEU A 455 -7.00 3.39 0.40
N PRO A 456 -6.51 4.42 1.11
CA PRO A 456 -6.21 4.28 2.54
C PRO A 456 -7.45 3.98 3.40
N LEU A 457 -8.61 4.54 3.00
CA LEU A 457 -9.90 4.26 3.66
C LEU A 457 -10.34 2.82 3.42
N GLU A 458 -10.21 2.31 2.20
CA GLU A 458 -10.51 0.94 1.80
C GLU A 458 -9.61 -0.06 2.55
N GLU A 459 -8.31 0.17 2.61
CA GLU A 459 -7.37 -0.67 3.35
C GLU A 459 -7.69 -0.69 4.85
N SER A 460 -8.06 0.47 5.42
CA SER A 460 -8.50 0.57 6.81
C SER A 460 -9.80 -0.22 7.05
N CYS A 461 -10.74 -0.13 6.11
CA CYS A 461 -11.98 -0.91 6.14
C CYS A 461 -11.68 -2.41 6.10
N HIS A 462 -10.87 -2.86 5.14
CA HIS A 462 -10.51 -4.26 4.98
C HIS A 462 -9.83 -4.82 6.23
N PHE A 463 -8.85 -4.09 6.79
CA PHE A 463 -8.17 -4.48 8.03
C PHE A 463 -9.17 -4.65 9.17
N MET A 464 -9.95 -3.61 9.48
CA MET A 464 -10.86 -3.63 10.62
C MET A 464 -11.98 -4.67 10.44
N PHE A 465 -12.60 -4.78 9.26
CA PHE A 465 -13.61 -5.79 8.99
C PHE A 465 -13.08 -7.21 9.13
N SER A 466 -11.84 -7.47 8.69
CA SER A 466 -11.20 -8.78 8.83
C SER A 466 -10.89 -9.16 10.28
N GLN A 467 -10.76 -8.19 11.19
CA GLN A 467 -10.56 -8.42 12.62
C GLN A 467 -11.88 -8.59 13.38
N CYS A 468 -12.94 -7.91 12.94
CA CYS A 468 -14.24 -7.93 13.61
C CYS A 468 -15.18 -9.05 13.11
N ILE A 469 -14.99 -9.53 11.88
CA ILE A 469 -15.79 -10.61 11.29
C ILE A 469 -14.93 -11.84 11.12
N GLN A 470 -15.36 -12.94 11.73
CA GLN A 470 -14.68 -14.23 11.61
C GLN A 470 -15.25 -15.02 10.42
N ARG A 471 -14.37 -15.43 9.50
CA ARG A 471 -14.76 -16.25 8.35
C ARG A 471 -15.21 -17.64 8.79
N ASP A 472 -16.07 -18.25 7.97
CA ASP A 472 -16.61 -19.60 8.15
C ASP A 472 -17.45 -19.81 9.43
N ILE A 473 -17.76 -18.74 10.17
CA ILE A 473 -18.69 -18.74 11.29
C ILE A 473 -20.04 -18.16 10.85
N SER A 474 -21.12 -18.85 11.21
CA SER A 474 -22.48 -18.43 10.84
C SER A 474 -22.77 -17.00 11.33
N PRO A 475 -23.46 -16.15 10.53
CA PRO A 475 -23.68 -14.74 10.88
C PRO A 475 -24.33 -14.53 12.26
N ASN A 476 -25.25 -15.41 12.67
CA ASN A 476 -26.02 -15.31 13.92
C ASN A 476 -25.17 -15.69 15.15
N LYS A 477 -24.00 -16.30 14.94
CA LYS A 477 -23.03 -16.67 15.99
C LYS A 477 -21.87 -15.69 16.10
N GLN A 478 -21.84 -14.64 15.27
CA GLN A 478 -20.84 -13.57 15.37
C GLN A 478 -21.07 -12.75 16.65
N ASP A 479 -20.03 -12.12 17.18
CA ASP A 479 -20.18 -11.21 18.31
C ASP A 479 -20.98 -9.97 17.88
N LYS A 480 -22.17 -9.80 18.48
CA LYS A 480 -23.08 -8.68 18.20
C LYS A 480 -22.39 -7.32 18.36
N LYS A 481 -21.44 -7.18 19.28
CA LYS A 481 -20.72 -5.91 19.51
C LYS A 481 -19.73 -5.62 18.39
N LEU A 482 -18.90 -6.59 18.00
CA LEU A 482 -17.94 -6.43 16.90
C LEU A 482 -18.64 -6.17 15.57
N LEU A 483 -19.80 -6.81 15.39
CA LEU A 483 -20.65 -6.62 14.24
C LEU A 483 -21.22 -5.19 14.17
N LEU A 484 -21.69 -4.66 15.30
CA LEU A 484 -22.15 -3.27 15.40
C LEU A 484 -21.03 -2.28 15.07
N ASP A 485 -19.83 -2.48 15.61
CA ASP A 485 -18.66 -1.65 15.32
C ASP A 485 -18.27 -1.71 13.83
N THR A 486 -18.37 -2.89 13.22
CA THR A 486 -18.17 -3.09 11.77
C THR A 486 -19.17 -2.27 10.97
N PHE A 487 -20.48 -2.38 11.24
CA PHE A 487 -21.50 -1.63 10.49
C PHE A 487 -21.44 -0.13 10.74
N CYS A 488 -21.07 0.29 11.95
CA CYS A 488 -20.80 1.67 12.27
C CYS A 488 -19.66 2.22 11.40
N MET A 489 -18.56 1.46 11.27
CA MET A 489 -17.44 1.85 10.41
C MET A 489 -17.81 1.82 8.92
N LEU A 490 -18.54 0.81 8.45
CA LEU A 490 -19.05 0.76 7.08
C LEU A 490 -19.91 1.99 6.77
N LYS A 491 -20.86 2.31 7.67
CA LYS A 491 -21.74 3.47 7.54
C LYS A 491 -20.92 4.75 7.41
N THR A 492 -19.96 4.93 8.32
CA THR A 492 -19.08 6.10 8.37
C THR A 492 -18.24 6.21 7.10
N ALA A 493 -17.55 5.13 6.70
CA ALA A 493 -16.66 5.11 5.54
C ALA A 493 -17.43 5.32 4.22
N LEU A 494 -18.54 4.61 4.03
CA LEU A 494 -19.37 4.72 2.83
C LEU A 494 -19.98 6.12 2.72
N ARG A 495 -20.49 6.68 3.82
CA ARG A 495 -21.11 8.01 3.83
C ARG A 495 -20.09 9.11 3.51
N ILE A 496 -18.93 9.11 4.18
CA ILE A 496 -17.89 10.11 3.97
C ILE A 496 -17.33 10.02 2.54
N SER A 497 -16.99 8.82 2.07
CA SER A 497 -16.44 8.63 0.73
C SER A 497 -17.45 9.05 -0.35
N SER A 498 -18.74 8.77 -0.15
CA SER A 498 -19.82 9.23 -1.02
C SER A 498 -19.91 10.76 -1.06
N LEU A 499 -19.94 11.43 0.09
CA LEU A 499 -20.04 12.89 0.15
C LEU A 499 -18.85 13.58 -0.51
N ILE A 500 -17.62 13.11 -0.22
CA ILE A 500 -16.40 13.60 -0.87
C ILE A 500 -16.50 13.43 -2.39
N ALA A 501 -16.95 12.27 -2.86
CA ALA A 501 -17.09 12.02 -4.29
C ALA A 501 -18.20 12.88 -4.93
N TRP A 502 -19.35 13.06 -4.28
CA TRP A 502 -20.44 13.92 -4.76
C TRP A 502 -20.03 15.38 -4.91
N ILE A 503 -19.30 15.91 -3.91
CA ILE A 503 -18.64 17.23 -4.01
C ILE A 503 -17.71 17.23 -5.22
N GLY A 504 -16.87 16.21 -5.36
CA GLY A 504 -15.99 16.01 -6.51
C GLY A 504 -16.72 16.09 -7.85
N VAL A 505 -17.80 15.31 -8.04
CA VAL A 505 -18.61 15.33 -9.28
C VAL A 505 -19.16 16.72 -9.55
N THR A 506 -19.76 17.34 -8.53
CA THR A 506 -20.44 18.63 -8.61
C THR A 506 -19.49 19.72 -9.10
N PHE A 507 -18.34 19.86 -8.44
CA PHE A 507 -17.38 20.91 -8.81
C PHE A 507 -16.57 20.55 -10.05
N ALA A 508 -16.34 19.27 -10.35
CA ALA A 508 -15.64 18.88 -11.57
C ALA A 508 -16.41 19.28 -12.84
N GLN A 509 -17.74 19.32 -12.81
CA GLN A 509 -18.55 19.69 -13.98
C GLN A 509 -18.16 21.08 -14.53
N ALA A 510 -18.18 22.11 -13.69
CA ALA A 510 -17.84 23.46 -14.14
C ALA A 510 -16.32 23.74 -14.20
N ASN A 511 -15.52 23.00 -13.41
CA ASN A 511 -14.10 23.33 -13.20
C ASN A 511 -13.12 22.42 -13.95
N SER A 512 -13.56 21.43 -14.72
CA SER A 512 -12.66 20.53 -15.45
C SER A 512 -11.70 21.27 -16.39
N ARG A 513 -12.19 22.31 -17.09
CA ARG A 513 -11.34 23.15 -17.95
C ARG A 513 -10.31 23.94 -17.15
N LEU A 514 -10.73 24.56 -16.04
CA LEU A 514 -9.83 25.27 -15.12
C LEU A 514 -8.73 24.33 -14.60
N LEU A 515 -9.10 23.13 -14.18
CA LEU A 515 -8.18 22.13 -13.67
C LEU A 515 -7.18 21.68 -14.74
N LEU A 516 -7.64 21.39 -15.96
CA LEU A 516 -6.77 21.06 -17.08
C LEU A 516 -5.82 22.21 -17.45
N MET A 517 -6.30 23.45 -17.38
CA MET A 517 -5.48 24.64 -17.63
C MET A 517 -4.32 24.73 -16.65
N ILE A 518 -4.60 24.51 -15.36
CA ILE A 518 -3.60 24.53 -14.30
C ILE A 518 -2.67 23.31 -14.38
N TYR A 519 -3.17 22.15 -14.79
CA TYR A 519 -2.38 20.91 -14.76
C TYR A 519 -1.59 20.66 -16.05
N ALA A 520 -2.27 20.63 -17.20
CA ALA A 520 -1.70 20.26 -18.50
C ALA A 520 -1.46 21.47 -19.43
N GLY A 521 -2.04 22.64 -19.14
CA GLY A 521 -1.91 23.86 -19.94
C GLY A 521 -2.96 24.01 -21.04
N HIS A 522 -2.87 25.11 -21.80
CA HIS A 522 -3.89 25.56 -22.77
C HIS A 522 -4.24 24.49 -23.83
N ARG A 523 -3.25 23.80 -24.39
CA ARG A 523 -3.45 22.83 -25.47
C ARG A 523 -4.49 21.75 -25.15
N LEU A 524 -4.52 21.27 -23.90
CA LEU A 524 -5.47 20.24 -23.47
C LEU A 524 -6.70 20.82 -22.78
N ALA A 525 -6.58 21.98 -22.15
CA ALA A 525 -7.72 22.67 -21.55
C ALA A 525 -8.72 23.20 -22.58
N ASP A 526 -8.25 23.54 -23.78
CA ASP A 526 -9.11 24.02 -24.88
C ASP A 526 -9.67 22.86 -25.72
N ASN A 527 -9.22 21.62 -25.46
CA ASN A 527 -9.76 20.43 -26.10
C ASN A 527 -11.05 19.97 -25.38
N TYR A 528 -12.19 20.10 -26.06
CA TYR A 528 -13.50 19.74 -25.50
C TYR A 528 -13.59 18.26 -25.10
N VAL A 529 -12.88 17.35 -25.80
CA VAL A 529 -12.87 15.92 -25.46
C VAL A 529 -12.22 15.71 -24.10
N ALA A 530 -11.07 16.34 -23.84
CA ALA A 530 -10.39 16.24 -22.56
C ALA A 530 -11.23 16.79 -21.40
N VAL A 531 -11.87 17.96 -21.61
CA VAL A 531 -12.75 18.58 -20.62
C VAL A 531 -13.94 17.67 -20.30
N ASN A 532 -14.69 17.24 -21.31
CA ASN A 532 -15.88 16.40 -21.12
C ASN A 532 -15.53 15.03 -20.55
N LEU A 533 -14.38 14.47 -20.92
CA LEU A 533 -13.92 13.19 -20.42
C LEU A 533 -13.61 13.28 -18.92
N LEU A 534 -12.99 14.37 -18.46
CA LEU A 534 -12.73 14.61 -17.05
C LEU A 534 -14.02 14.83 -16.25
N GLN A 535 -15.01 15.52 -16.83
CA GLN A 535 -16.35 15.65 -16.25
C GLN A 535 -17.03 14.29 -16.07
N LEU A 536 -17.01 13.43 -17.10
CA LEU A 536 -17.56 12.07 -17.03
C LEU A 536 -16.77 11.19 -16.05
N TYR A 537 -15.45 11.28 -16.07
CA TYR A 537 -14.59 10.52 -15.15
C TYR A 537 -14.85 10.91 -13.69
N SER A 538 -15.18 12.17 -13.40
CA SER A 538 -15.56 12.56 -12.04
C SER A 538 -16.78 11.78 -11.53
N ALA A 539 -17.77 11.51 -12.39
CA ALA A 539 -18.90 10.65 -12.03
C ALA A 539 -18.48 9.19 -11.82
N TYR A 540 -17.48 8.70 -12.56
CA TYR A 540 -16.90 7.37 -12.33
C TYR A 540 -16.20 7.27 -10.95
N VAL A 541 -15.55 8.33 -10.48
CA VAL A 541 -14.90 8.39 -9.15
C VAL A 541 -15.90 8.15 -8.01
N LEU A 542 -17.18 8.52 -8.18
CA LEU A 542 -18.25 8.17 -7.22
C LEU A 542 -18.44 6.66 -7.09
N LEU A 543 -18.39 5.92 -8.20
CA LEU A 543 -18.50 4.46 -8.18
C LEU A 543 -17.28 3.81 -7.53
N LEU A 544 -16.08 4.35 -7.76
CA LEU A 544 -14.86 3.88 -7.08
C LEU A 544 -14.97 4.03 -5.55
N ALA A 545 -15.48 5.17 -5.08
CA ALA A 545 -15.70 5.43 -3.65
C ALA A 545 -16.63 4.38 -3.02
N TRP A 546 -17.75 4.09 -3.68
CA TRP A 546 -18.73 3.11 -3.20
C TRP A 546 -18.21 1.67 -3.24
N ASN A 547 -17.46 1.32 -4.29
CA ASN A 547 -16.91 -0.02 -4.45
C ASN A 547 -15.94 -0.39 -3.32
N GLY A 548 -14.98 0.48 -2.97
CA GLY A 548 -13.92 0.15 -2.01
C GLY A 548 -14.45 -0.34 -0.66
N SER A 549 -15.31 0.44 0.02
CA SER A 549 -15.82 0.04 1.34
C SER A 549 -16.79 -1.15 1.29
N THR A 550 -17.60 -1.27 0.25
CA THR A 550 -18.58 -2.37 0.13
C THR A 550 -17.88 -3.69 -0.18
N GLU A 551 -16.86 -3.67 -1.03
CA GLU A 551 -16.08 -4.84 -1.38
C GLU A 551 -15.15 -5.29 -0.24
N ALA A 552 -14.61 -4.36 0.54
CA ALA A 552 -13.86 -4.68 1.75
C ALA A 552 -14.68 -5.49 2.76
N LEU A 553 -15.96 -5.11 2.96
CA LEU A 553 -16.86 -5.87 3.82
C LEU A 553 -17.25 -7.21 3.19
N LEU A 554 -17.58 -7.23 1.90
CA LEU A 554 -17.88 -8.46 1.16
C LEU A 554 -16.77 -9.50 1.35
N ASN A 555 -15.51 -9.11 1.11
CA ASN A 555 -14.35 -9.98 1.23
C ASN A 555 -14.11 -10.46 2.66
N SER A 556 -14.48 -9.67 3.66
CA SER A 556 -14.33 -10.04 5.07
C SER A 556 -15.44 -11.00 5.55
N ALA A 557 -16.65 -10.84 5.02
CA ALA A 557 -17.82 -11.62 5.39
C ALA A 557 -17.93 -12.97 4.66
N MET A 558 -17.39 -13.09 3.44
CA MET A 558 -17.46 -14.34 2.66
C MET A 558 -16.68 -15.49 3.28
N SER A 559 -17.29 -16.68 3.29
CA SER A 559 -16.62 -17.94 3.59
C SER A 559 -15.58 -18.30 2.52
N THR A 560 -14.69 -19.25 2.81
CA THR A 560 -13.69 -19.73 1.85
C THR A 560 -14.31 -20.22 0.52
N ASP A 561 -15.39 -21.00 0.60
CA ASP A 561 -16.14 -21.46 -0.58
C ASP A 561 -16.86 -20.33 -1.33
N GLU A 562 -17.30 -19.29 -0.61
CA GLU A 562 -17.92 -18.11 -1.22
C GLU A 562 -16.90 -17.23 -1.93
N VAL A 563 -15.70 -17.08 -1.40
CA VAL A 563 -14.58 -16.39 -2.06
C VAL A 563 -14.23 -17.07 -3.39
N LEU A 564 -14.19 -18.41 -3.44
CA LEU A 564 -13.93 -19.14 -4.69
C LEU A 564 -15.03 -18.89 -5.74
N ARG A 565 -16.29 -18.94 -5.33
CA ARG A 565 -17.43 -18.61 -6.21
C ARG A 565 -17.41 -17.14 -6.64
N HIS A 566 -17.01 -16.23 -5.76
CA HIS A 566 -16.86 -14.82 -6.08
C HIS A 566 -15.73 -14.59 -7.09
N ASN A 567 -14.59 -15.27 -6.96
CA ASN A 567 -13.53 -15.22 -7.96
C ASN A 567 -14.00 -15.69 -9.34
N GLN A 568 -14.84 -16.73 -9.41
CA GLN A 568 -15.48 -17.14 -10.67
C GLN A 568 -16.42 -16.05 -11.22
N ARG A 569 -17.14 -15.34 -10.37
CA ARG A 569 -18.00 -14.20 -10.77
C ARG A 569 -17.19 -13.01 -11.28
N LEU A 570 -16.01 -12.74 -10.71
CA LEU A 570 -15.10 -11.70 -11.21
C LEU A 570 -14.65 -11.98 -12.66
N ILE A 571 -14.52 -13.25 -13.06
CA ILE A 571 -14.27 -13.63 -14.47
C ILE A 571 -15.46 -13.20 -15.35
N ILE A 572 -16.69 -13.44 -14.91
CA ILE A 572 -17.90 -13.04 -15.63
C ILE A 572 -17.98 -11.51 -15.74
N PHE A 573 -17.70 -10.78 -14.66
CA PHE A 573 -17.66 -9.31 -14.68
C PHE A 573 -16.57 -8.78 -15.63
N SER A 574 -15.42 -9.45 -15.71
CA SER A 574 -14.36 -9.12 -16.67
C SER A 574 -14.83 -9.29 -18.13
N ILE A 575 -15.58 -10.35 -18.42
CA ILE A 575 -16.15 -10.60 -19.77
C ILE A 575 -17.18 -9.52 -20.12
N ILE A 576 -18.06 -9.17 -19.18
CA ILE A 576 -19.04 -8.08 -19.37
C ILE A 576 -18.32 -6.76 -19.61
N PHE A 577 -17.28 -6.46 -18.84
CA PHE A 577 -16.46 -5.26 -19.01
C PHE A 577 -15.79 -5.19 -20.39
N LEU A 578 -15.16 -6.28 -20.85
CA LEU A 578 -14.55 -6.34 -22.18
C LEU A 578 -15.59 -6.22 -23.30
N GLY A 579 -16.75 -6.88 -23.16
CA GLY A 579 -17.85 -6.76 -24.11
C GLY A 579 -18.45 -5.35 -24.15
N ALA A 580 -18.56 -4.68 -22.99
CA ALA A 580 -19.00 -3.30 -22.90
C ALA A 580 -18.03 -2.36 -23.61
N ASN A 581 -16.71 -2.52 -23.43
CA ASN A 581 -15.71 -1.75 -24.17
C ASN A 581 -15.85 -1.94 -25.68
N TRP A 582 -15.99 -3.19 -26.13
CA TRP A 582 -16.17 -3.51 -27.56
C TRP A 582 -17.39 -2.82 -28.17
N PHE A 583 -18.47 -2.64 -27.41
CA PHE A 583 -19.69 -1.98 -27.88
C PHE A 583 -19.64 -0.45 -27.75
N PHE A 584 -19.22 0.08 -26.59
CA PHE A 584 -19.30 1.51 -26.31
C PHE A 584 -18.20 2.33 -26.96
N VAL A 585 -16.99 1.78 -27.14
CA VAL A 585 -15.87 2.56 -27.69
C VAL A 585 -16.10 2.92 -29.17
N PRO A 586 -16.57 2.02 -30.05
CA PRO A 586 -16.91 2.43 -31.42
C PRO A 586 -18.02 3.49 -31.50
N VAL A 587 -18.94 3.52 -30.54
CA VAL A 587 -20.10 4.44 -30.54
C VAL A 587 -19.76 5.79 -29.90
N PHE A 588 -19.07 5.77 -28.76
CA PHE A 588 -18.79 6.94 -27.93
C PHE A 588 -17.30 7.30 -27.87
N ASN A 589 -16.46 6.71 -28.72
CA ASN A 589 -15.01 6.93 -28.75
C ASN A 589 -14.41 6.78 -27.33
N VAL A 590 -13.54 7.68 -26.89
CA VAL A 590 -12.86 7.64 -25.58
C VAL A 590 -13.82 7.57 -24.40
N TYR A 591 -15.00 8.21 -24.49
CA TYR A 591 -15.99 8.17 -23.42
C TYR A 591 -16.49 6.74 -23.16
N GLY A 592 -16.46 5.88 -24.20
CA GLY A 592 -16.86 4.48 -24.10
C GLY A 592 -16.05 3.69 -23.06
N PHE A 593 -14.76 4.00 -22.87
CA PHE A 593 -13.93 3.37 -21.84
C PHE A 593 -14.42 3.71 -20.43
N VAL A 594 -14.73 4.98 -20.18
CA VAL A 594 -15.24 5.42 -18.87
C VAL A 594 -16.62 4.80 -18.60
N LEU A 595 -17.49 4.75 -19.60
CA LEU A 595 -18.81 4.11 -19.47
C LEU A 595 -18.70 2.60 -19.21
N ALA A 596 -17.79 1.90 -19.89
CA ALA A 596 -17.53 0.48 -19.63
C ALA A 596 -17.00 0.25 -18.20
N ASN A 597 -16.10 1.12 -17.72
CA ASN A 597 -15.62 1.10 -16.35
C ASN A 597 -16.74 1.36 -15.33
N CYS A 598 -17.68 2.27 -15.63
CA CYS A 598 -18.88 2.47 -14.81
C CYS A 598 -19.70 1.18 -14.69
N ILE A 599 -19.94 0.48 -15.80
CA ILE A 599 -20.68 -0.80 -15.79
C ILE A 599 -19.95 -1.84 -14.94
N ASN A 600 -18.62 -1.95 -15.09
CA ASN A 600 -17.81 -2.85 -14.27
C ASN A 600 -17.98 -2.55 -12.78
N MET A 601 -17.83 -1.30 -12.36
CA MET A 601 -18.01 -0.94 -10.94
C MET A 601 -19.44 -1.13 -10.45
N ILE A 602 -20.45 -0.78 -11.25
CA ILE A 602 -21.86 -0.99 -10.89
C ILE A 602 -22.14 -2.47 -10.65
N THR A 603 -21.69 -3.37 -11.52
CA THR A 603 -21.91 -4.83 -11.32
C THR A 603 -21.27 -5.34 -10.02
N ARG A 604 -20.06 -4.86 -9.68
CA ARG A 604 -19.37 -5.20 -8.42
C ARG A 604 -20.09 -4.64 -7.19
N ILE A 605 -20.54 -3.39 -7.25
CA ILE A 605 -21.28 -2.74 -6.16
C ILE A 605 -22.62 -3.44 -5.94
N LEU A 606 -23.39 -3.69 -7.01
CA LEU A 606 -24.69 -4.39 -6.90
C LEU A 606 -24.53 -5.77 -6.27
N TYR A 607 -23.49 -6.52 -6.66
CA TYR A 607 -23.20 -7.81 -6.06
C TYR A 607 -22.80 -7.69 -4.58
N SER A 608 -21.96 -6.72 -4.24
CA SER A 608 -21.52 -6.47 -2.86
C SER A 608 -22.70 -6.08 -1.97
N VAL A 609 -23.55 -5.15 -2.42
CA VAL A 609 -24.77 -4.72 -1.73
C VAL A 609 -25.75 -5.89 -1.56
N TYR A 610 -25.97 -6.69 -2.62
CA TYR A 610 -26.80 -7.88 -2.55
C TYR A 610 -26.30 -8.85 -1.47
N TYR A 611 -25.00 -9.14 -1.45
CA TYR A 611 -24.42 -10.06 -0.48
C TYR A 611 -24.50 -9.50 0.95
N ILE A 612 -24.17 -8.21 1.15
CA ILE A 612 -24.23 -7.58 2.47
C ILE A 612 -25.67 -7.60 3.00
N ASN A 613 -26.67 -7.24 2.18
CA ASN A 613 -28.08 -7.30 2.61
C ASN A 613 -28.51 -8.73 2.97
N LYS A 614 -28.03 -9.73 2.23
CA LYS A 614 -28.27 -11.14 2.55
C LYS A 614 -27.57 -11.57 3.84
N PHE A 615 -26.36 -11.09 4.09
CA PHE A 615 -25.60 -11.34 5.32
C PHE A 615 -26.32 -10.71 6.52
N LEU A 616 -26.80 -9.48 6.37
CA LEU A 616 -27.61 -8.77 7.36
C LEU A 616 -28.93 -9.47 7.70
N ALA A 617 -29.66 -9.90 6.68
CA ALA A 617 -30.91 -10.62 6.88
C ALA A 617 -30.72 -11.90 7.70
N LYS A 618 -29.60 -12.61 7.50
CA LYS A 618 -29.28 -13.82 8.28
C LYS A 618 -29.01 -13.51 9.75
N ILE A 619 -28.32 -12.41 10.05
CA ILE A 619 -28.03 -12.00 11.44
C ILE A 619 -29.33 -11.79 12.23
N ASP A 620 -30.34 -11.22 11.58
CA ASP A 620 -31.65 -10.96 12.19
C ASP A 620 -32.52 -12.23 12.36
N GLU A 621 -32.13 -13.37 11.79
CA GLU A 621 -32.88 -14.63 11.99
C GLU A 621 -32.70 -15.13 13.44
N PRO A 622 -33.80 -15.37 14.18
CA PRO A 622 -33.72 -15.84 15.55
C PRO A 622 -33.03 -17.20 15.59
N THR A 623 -32.10 -17.33 16.52
CA THR A 623 -31.43 -18.61 16.79
C THR A 623 -32.45 -19.64 17.24
N ASN A 624 -32.20 -20.94 17.03
CA ASN A 624 -33.10 -21.99 17.51
C ASN A 624 -33.38 -21.88 19.03
N ILE A 625 -32.45 -21.32 19.79
CA ILE A 625 -32.60 -21.04 21.23
C ILE A 625 -33.64 -19.94 21.48
N GLU A 626 -33.60 -18.84 20.72
CA GLU A 626 -34.59 -17.76 20.80
C GLU A 626 -35.98 -18.21 20.29
N LYS A 627 -36.04 -19.09 19.28
CA LYS A 627 -37.31 -19.69 18.83
C LYS A 627 -37.94 -20.58 19.90
N GLN A 628 -37.12 -21.30 20.67
CA GLN A 628 -37.62 -22.14 21.76
C GLN A 628 -38.20 -21.27 22.88
N ASN A 629 -37.48 -20.22 23.29
CA ASN A 629 -37.96 -19.29 24.32
C ASN A 629 -39.23 -18.54 23.88
N ASN A 630 -39.33 -18.14 22.61
CA ASN A 630 -40.54 -17.48 22.12
C ASN A 630 -41.77 -18.40 22.05
N MET A 631 -41.62 -19.73 22.05
CA MET A 631 -42.78 -20.63 22.21
C MET A 631 -43.20 -20.78 23.67
N ASP A 632 -42.28 -20.58 24.62
CA ASP A 632 -42.61 -20.66 26.05
C ASP A 632 -43.25 -19.35 26.56
N ASP A 633 -42.91 -18.19 25.96
CA ASP A 633 -43.42 -16.88 26.38
C ASP A 633 -44.87 -16.58 25.93
N ASP A 634 -45.45 -17.34 24.99
CA ASP A 634 -46.87 -17.17 24.61
C ASP A 634 -47.85 -17.61 25.72
N ASN A 635 -47.36 -18.18 26.84
CA ASN A 635 -48.21 -18.59 27.96
C ASN A 635 -48.26 -17.62 29.14
N ASP A 636 -47.36 -16.63 29.27
CA ASP A 636 -47.31 -15.78 30.47
C ASP A 636 -47.48 -14.30 30.17
N SER A 637 -48.73 -13.92 29.88
CA SER A 637 -49.19 -12.55 30.03
C SER A 637 -49.13 -12.11 31.49
N SER A 638 -48.07 -11.39 31.93
CA SER A 638 -48.12 -10.34 32.98
C SER A 638 -46.75 -9.98 33.57
N CYS A 639 -46.04 -9.00 32.99
CA CYS A 639 -45.41 -7.95 33.81
C CYS A 639 -44.89 -6.81 32.94
N SER A 640 -45.68 -5.76 32.82
CA SER A 640 -45.22 -4.42 32.45
C SER A 640 -44.88 -3.66 33.72
N SER A 641 -43.61 -3.31 33.94
CA SER A 641 -43.27 -2.17 34.81
C SER A 641 -41.90 -1.57 34.48
N SER A 642 -41.96 -0.28 34.21
CA SER A 642 -40.90 0.68 33.95
C SER A 642 -40.17 1.08 35.23
N ILE A 643 -38.83 1.05 35.25
CA ILE A 643 -38.01 1.82 36.20
C ILE A 643 -36.83 2.47 35.46
N SER A 644 -36.90 3.79 35.37
CA SER A 644 -35.86 4.73 34.93
C SER A 644 -34.92 5.09 36.08
N SER A 645 -33.59 5.09 35.89
CA SER A 645 -32.65 5.78 36.80
C SER A 645 -31.32 6.23 36.16
N SER A 646 -30.97 7.48 36.46
CA SER A 646 -29.62 8.10 36.51
C SER A 646 -28.75 8.27 35.24
N LYS A 647 -28.97 9.43 34.59
CA LYS A 647 -28.07 10.39 33.91
C LYS A 647 -26.54 10.18 34.04
N SER A 648 -25.88 9.95 32.89
CA SER A 648 -24.55 10.48 32.55
C SER A 648 -24.52 10.82 31.06
N SER A 649 -24.24 12.08 30.73
CA SER A 649 -24.50 12.73 29.43
C SER A 649 -23.56 12.31 28.28
N THR A 650 -22.75 11.27 28.44
CA THR A 650 -21.89 10.74 27.37
C THR A 650 -22.52 9.56 26.61
N PHE A 651 -23.65 9.04 27.10
CA PHE A 651 -24.29 7.83 26.55
C PHE A 651 -25.32 8.10 25.44
N GLY A 652 -25.68 9.36 25.17
CA GLY A 652 -26.76 9.70 24.23
C GLY A 652 -26.54 9.27 22.77
N VAL A 653 -25.28 9.09 22.35
CA VAL A 653 -24.97 8.70 20.95
C VAL A 653 -25.00 7.17 20.75
N LEU A 654 -24.92 6.38 21.84
CA LEU A 654 -25.07 4.93 21.72
C LEU A 654 -26.52 4.50 21.45
N SER A 655 -27.51 5.32 21.83
CA SER A 655 -28.93 4.95 21.80
C SER A 655 -29.52 4.84 20.38
N ASN A 656 -28.97 5.50 19.36
CA ASN A 656 -29.53 5.37 18.00
C ASN A 656 -29.06 4.13 17.24
N CYS A 657 -28.07 3.41 17.77
CA CYS A 657 -27.78 2.04 17.35
C CYS A 657 -28.30 1.04 18.40
N GLU A 658 -29.43 1.38 19.03
CA GLU A 658 -30.34 0.38 19.57
C GLU A 658 -30.59 -0.70 18.52
N ILE A 659 -30.97 -1.87 19.03
CA ILE A 659 -31.18 -3.18 18.40
C ILE A 659 -32.29 -3.17 17.32
N GLY A 660 -32.36 -2.12 16.52
CA GLY A 660 -33.01 -2.15 15.23
C GLY A 660 -32.45 -3.33 14.43
N LYS A 661 -33.35 -4.06 13.79
CA LYS A 661 -32.99 -5.11 12.84
C LYS A 661 -31.93 -4.55 11.88
N PHE A 662 -30.78 -5.21 11.79
CA PHE A 662 -29.70 -4.71 10.92
C PHE A 662 -30.17 -4.63 9.45
N SER A 663 -31.16 -5.44 9.07
CA SER A 663 -31.84 -5.41 7.77
C SER A 663 -32.51 -4.07 7.41
N ASN A 664 -32.76 -3.17 8.37
CA ASN A 664 -33.31 -1.84 8.07
C ASN A 664 -32.25 -0.86 7.52
N ILE A 665 -30.97 -1.20 7.57
CA ILE A 665 -29.90 -0.33 7.06
C ILE A 665 -29.89 -0.41 5.54
N SER A 666 -30.51 0.59 4.88
CA SER A 666 -30.42 0.72 3.43
C SER A 666 -29.06 1.33 3.05
N LEU A 667 -28.13 0.50 2.57
CA LEU A 667 -26.83 0.94 2.03
C LEU A 667 -26.98 2.06 0.98
N LEU A 668 -28.05 2.00 0.18
CA LEU A 668 -28.37 2.99 -0.83
C LEU A 668 -28.59 4.39 -0.24
N SER A 669 -29.21 4.49 0.94
CA SER A 669 -29.41 5.80 1.60
C SER A 669 -28.09 6.45 2.04
N LEU A 670 -27.06 5.65 2.29
CA LEU A 670 -25.73 6.16 2.68
C LEU A 670 -24.94 6.67 1.47
N MET A 671 -25.21 6.10 0.30
CA MET A 671 -24.53 6.40 -0.97
C MET A 671 -25.00 7.72 -1.59
N PHE A 672 -26.29 8.06 -1.42
CA PHE A 672 -26.87 9.27 -1.97
C PHE A 672 -26.93 10.40 -0.93
N PRO A 673 -26.77 11.67 -1.34
CA PRO A 673 -26.86 12.78 -0.41
C PRO A 673 -28.29 12.89 0.14
N SER A 674 -28.42 13.51 1.31
CA SER A 674 -29.72 13.89 1.86
C SER A 674 -30.39 14.95 0.97
N TYR A 675 -31.65 15.29 1.25
CA TYR A 675 -32.35 16.32 0.48
C TYR A 675 -31.67 17.69 0.58
N SER A 676 -31.25 18.12 1.77
CA SER A 676 -30.56 19.41 1.98
C SER A 676 -29.21 19.42 1.28
N GLU A 677 -28.44 18.34 1.36
CA GLU A 677 -27.18 18.18 0.65
C GLU A 677 -27.37 18.22 -0.87
N MET A 678 -28.38 17.51 -1.40
CA MET A 678 -28.72 17.56 -2.82
C MET A 678 -29.10 18.96 -3.27
N CYS A 679 -29.87 19.70 -2.47
CA CYS A 679 -30.22 21.09 -2.74
C CYS A 679 -28.98 21.98 -2.83
N ILE A 680 -28.07 21.92 -1.85
CA ILE A 680 -26.86 22.77 -1.87
C ILE A 680 -25.89 22.36 -2.98
N LEU A 681 -25.73 21.07 -3.26
CA LEU A 681 -24.92 20.59 -4.38
C LEU A 681 -25.50 21.06 -5.71
N SER A 682 -26.83 21.01 -5.88
CA SER A 682 -27.51 21.50 -7.09
C SER A 682 -27.37 23.02 -7.25
N ILE A 683 -27.52 23.79 -6.18
CA ILE A 683 -27.31 25.24 -6.20
C ILE A 683 -25.85 25.56 -6.57
N SER A 684 -24.89 24.87 -5.95
CA SER A 684 -23.46 25.07 -6.21
C SER A 684 -23.10 24.69 -7.64
N LEU A 685 -23.69 23.62 -8.19
CA LEU A 685 -23.56 23.21 -9.58
C LEU A 685 -24.03 24.31 -10.52
N ILE A 686 -25.26 24.81 -10.33
CA ILE A 686 -25.85 25.85 -11.18
C ILE A 686 -25.01 27.13 -11.12
N CYS A 687 -24.66 27.60 -9.92
CA CYS A 687 -23.88 28.82 -9.75
C CYS A 687 -22.47 28.71 -10.36
N THR A 688 -21.80 27.57 -10.21
CA THR A 688 -20.48 27.36 -10.81
C THR A 688 -20.55 27.21 -12.33
N PHE A 689 -21.60 26.59 -12.89
CA PHE A 689 -21.84 26.57 -14.33
C PHE A 689 -22.10 27.96 -14.91
N VAL A 690 -22.94 28.75 -14.24
CA VAL A 690 -23.19 30.15 -14.61
C VAL A 690 -21.87 30.94 -14.58
N SER A 691 -21.07 30.75 -13.52
CA SER A 691 -19.74 31.34 -13.40
C SER A 691 -18.83 30.93 -14.56
N GLN A 692 -18.76 29.64 -14.92
CA GLN A 692 -17.96 29.16 -16.07
C GLN A 692 -18.43 29.79 -17.39
N HIS A 693 -19.74 29.90 -17.59
CA HIS A 693 -20.34 30.45 -18.81
C HIS A 693 -19.98 31.93 -19.00
N PHE A 694 -20.12 32.75 -17.95
CA PHE A 694 -19.83 34.19 -18.02
C PHE A 694 -18.34 34.52 -17.86
N LEU A 695 -17.62 33.78 -17.02
CA LEU A 695 -16.24 34.04 -16.61
C LEU A 695 -15.30 32.99 -17.22
N CYS A 696 -15.56 32.68 -18.48
CA CYS A 696 -14.87 31.63 -19.21
C CYS A 696 -13.35 31.84 -19.12
N CYS A 697 -12.62 30.81 -18.69
CA CYS A 697 -11.17 30.87 -18.49
C CYS A 697 -10.39 31.24 -19.76
N SER A 698 -11.03 31.12 -20.94
CA SER A 698 -10.47 31.53 -22.24
C SER A 698 -10.17 33.02 -22.35
N PHE A 699 -10.88 33.86 -21.59
CA PHE A 699 -10.75 35.31 -21.68
C PHE A 699 -9.48 35.85 -20.98
N GLY A 700 -8.71 34.98 -20.32
CA GLY A 700 -7.43 35.31 -19.71
C GLY A 700 -7.36 34.99 -18.22
N ILE A 701 -6.17 35.22 -17.64
CA ILE A 701 -5.83 34.83 -16.26
C ILE A 701 -6.77 35.47 -15.22
N LEU A 702 -7.22 36.71 -15.46
CA LEU A 702 -8.11 37.44 -14.55
C LEU A 702 -9.46 36.73 -14.39
N TRP A 703 -10.07 36.32 -15.51
CA TRP A 703 -11.34 35.61 -15.54
C TRP A 703 -11.22 34.22 -14.92
N MET A 704 -10.09 33.56 -15.15
CA MET A 704 -9.75 32.29 -14.52
C MET A 704 -9.70 32.40 -12.99
N ILE A 705 -9.05 33.46 -12.47
CA ILE A 705 -8.99 33.73 -11.03
C ILE A 705 -10.39 34.02 -10.48
N LEU A 706 -11.18 34.85 -11.17
CA LEU A 706 -12.55 35.20 -10.74
C LEU A 706 -13.48 33.98 -10.72
N HIS A 707 -13.42 33.12 -11.73
CA HIS A 707 -14.15 31.86 -11.73
C HIS A 707 -13.68 30.96 -10.57
N GLY A 708 -12.37 30.85 -10.37
CA GLY A 708 -11.77 30.08 -9.28
C GLY A 708 -12.17 30.58 -7.88
N THR A 709 -12.26 31.89 -7.66
CA THR A 709 -12.70 32.46 -6.38
C THR A 709 -14.17 32.19 -6.10
N ILE A 710 -15.04 32.27 -7.12
CA ILE A 710 -16.45 31.89 -6.99
C ILE A 710 -16.59 30.41 -6.67
N THR A 711 -15.88 29.54 -7.39
CA THR A 711 -15.84 28.10 -7.12
C THR A 711 -15.40 27.82 -5.69
N PHE A 712 -14.33 28.46 -5.22
CA PHE A 712 -13.85 28.30 -3.84
C PHE A 712 -14.89 28.78 -2.81
N GLY A 713 -15.56 29.90 -3.07
CA GLY A 713 -16.64 30.42 -2.22
C GLY A 713 -17.80 29.42 -2.09
N PHE A 714 -18.29 28.88 -3.20
CA PHE A 714 -19.35 27.86 -3.17
C PHE A 714 -18.88 26.56 -2.52
N LEU A 715 -17.66 26.10 -2.79
CA LEU A 715 -17.08 24.93 -2.13
C LEU A 715 -17.06 25.10 -0.61
N PHE A 716 -16.63 26.26 -0.12
CA PHE A 716 -16.62 26.56 1.31
C PHE A 716 -18.04 26.55 1.92
N ILE A 717 -19.03 27.12 1.22
CA ILE A 717 -20.44 27.09 1.66
C ILE A 717 -20.96 25.65 1.69
N THR A 718 -20.73 24.86 0.63
CA THR A 718 -21.13 23.46 0.55
C THR A 718 -20.53 22.64 1.69
N LEU A 719 -19.21 22.78 1.93
CA LEU A 719 -18.52 22.07 3.00
C LEU A 719 -19.05 22.46 4.39
N THR A 720 -19.36 23.74 4.59
CA THR A 720 -19.91 24.23 5.86
C THR A 720 -21.28 23.63 6.13
N ILE A 721 -22.17 23.60 5.13
CA ILE A 721 -23.52 23.01 5.27
C ILE A 721 -23.45 21.50 5.50
N ILE A 722 -22.64 20.79 4.72
CA ILE A 722 -22.44 19.33 4.91
C ILE A 722 -21.87 19.06 6.30
N TYR A 723 -20.93 19.88 6.78
CA TYR A 723 -20.41 19.74 8.14
C TYR A 723 -21.52 19.89 9.21
N TYR A 724 -22.44 20.85 9.04
CA TYR A 724 -23.57 21.03 9.96
C TYR A 724 -24.62 19.93 9.87
N GLU A 725 -24.80 19.33 8.70
CA GLU A 725 -25.76 18.24 8.50
C GLU A 725 -25.22 16.90 9.00
N GLU A 726 -23.91 16.68 8.89
CA GLU A 726 -23.24 15.43 9.26
C GLU A 726 -22.43 15.54 10.56
N VAL A 727 -22.82 16.46 11.46
CA VAL A 727 -22.14 16.71 12.75
C VAL A 727 -21.95 15.41 13.54
N ASP A 728 -22.95 14.53 13.55
CA ASP A 728 -22.90 13.26 14.28
C ASP A 728 -21.75 12.36 13.78
N ILE A 729 -21.56 12.30 12.46
CA ILE A 729 -20.48 11.52 11.84
C ILE A 729 -19.12 12.16 12.15
N PHE A 730 -19.01 13.48 12.04
CA PHE A 730 -17.76 14.18 12.37
C PHE A 730 -17.38 14.05 13.85
N GLN A 731 -18.36 14.13 14.76
CA GLN A 731 -18.16 13.89 16.18
C GLN A 731 -17.73 12.44 16.45
N LEU A 732 -18.32 11.47 15.76
CA LEU A 732 -17.91 10.07 15.87
C LEU A 732 -16.44 9.88 15.47
N ILE A 733 -16.00 10.49 14.37
CA ILE A 733 -14.59 10.46 13.93
C ILE A 733 -13.71 11.10 15.01
N GLN A 734 -14.02 12.32 15.45
CA GLN A 734 -13.21 13.05 16.43
C GLN A 734 -13.09 12.30 17.76
N ASN A 735 -14.16 11.65 18.21
CA ASN A 735 -14.18 10.90 19.46
C ASN A 735 -13.52 9.52 19.36
N ARG A 736 -13.61 8.85 18.19
CA ARG A 736 -13.07 7.50 17.99
C ARG A 736 -11.66 7.46 17.41
N LEU A 737 -11.17 8.50 16.74
CA LEU A 737 -9.78 8.58 16.25
C LEU A 737 -8.76 8.38 17.39
N PRO A 738 -8.92 9.00 18.58
CA PRO A 738 -8.05 8.74 19.72
C PRO A 738 -8.24 7.33 20.31
N PHE A 739 -9.47 6.79 20.28
CA PHE A 739 -9.76 5.46 20.81
C PHE A 739 -9.14 4.36 19.94
N LEU A 740 -9.21 4.49 18.61
CA LEU A 740 -8.51 3.62 17.67
C LEU A 740 -6.99 3.77 17.80
N SER A 741 -6.49 4.99 18.06
CA SER A 741 -5.08 5.20 18.42
C SER A 741 -4.69 4.61 19.78
N ARG A 742 -5.64 4.43 20.72
CA ARG A 742 -5.39 3.83 22.04
C ARG A 742 -5.44 2.31 22.00
N ASN A 743 -6.39 1.71 21.28
CA ASN A 743 -6.39 0.27 21.05
C ASN A 743 -5.18 -0.17 20.19
N LYS A 744 -4.64 0.73 19.34
CA LYS A 744 -3.31 0.59 18.70
C LYS A 744 -2.12 0.48 19.66
N LYS A 745 -2.28 0.82 20.94
CA LYS A 745 -1.24 0.65 21.96
C LYS A 745 -1.50 -0.53 22.90
N SER A 746 -2.70 -1.13 22.88
CA SER A 746 -3.00 -2.32 23.68
C SER A 746 -2.89 -3.63 22.90
N GLN A 747 -3.08 -3.59 21.58
CA GLN A 747 -2.59 -4.63 20.66
C GLN A 747 -1.13 -4.34 20.32
#